data_AF-Q4CP75-F1
#
_entry.id   AF-Q4CP75-F1
#
_cell.length_a   1.000
_cell.length_b   1.000
_cell.length_c   1.000
_cell.angle_alpha   90.00
_cell.angle_beta   90.00
_cell.angle_gamma   90.00
#
_symmetry.space_group_name_H-M   'P 1'
#
loop_
_entity.id
_entity.type
_entity.pdbx_description
1 polymer ?
#
loop_
_entity_poly.entity_id
_entity_poly.type
_entity_poly.pdbx_seq_one_letter_code
_entity_poly.pdbx_strand_id
1 'polypeptide(L)'
;MWSAVGACPRGRHRVRRRAAAAVRAALFLVLALVAVAVWLPAVHAVVLRLRGGTVDRAITVGRAVDTVLMDGVSITNGVAVVFDVPAMLPGALRIELRNCVCDGGAQIYVRGDSGEPASDRSLEVSVSGLSGSYCSLVFVHNLPAHTNVTVRDSTIVTAGPMRYSQLSGLMDAVASPFVLQATSLLQTQLRVSNTVLRSLQAGGSAVHVGGGVDLLSSAVVLDGVLLEASGGPTASAMHVASSSRLSLRSHSVFSVTSVSVVSSGGGIVLGERLAVFDSVLRFVGVEGSVASSLVRCDGGTVGGGGWLDLHDVWAVGEASSVASLSGVTLSGGAVSIARCAATGATLVSGLAITSGVVSVQCNRAGGRVLRSSGDYRMAGLPSVSVVPCDGCAAALACFDALTASFSDCVCSCRAGGVGEACLPFDVPPARSGGGGGAPGCVSGVTLTESVTVGDWRATACLDSVVLSGPITVAVDLRSMNVFADALNVTLRHCVLAGGAQLRIGGLSESTARLMPHALVNMTNVTSLEGTIVLHGAMPLHSSVLLANSTLRATVCGSQYVPTTRGHEKFRYGPALVLDGVRLLSTRFVMTRSTLFCYGGSCAAILVEHGLCANLSSVFYMDNCAVVSRAHVMYALASYLRVSGDSVFSIQNGSWSAPSIEYYESACVFEDVVVDGGSVLQIVSSTFRLGFAMLMASTLTVTGGSWLVHRDNGFCTTYVVYVDKENGVAFRDQSVWSIIDNNFTYGSFLSFACMTNKWSPPSDSSPTIYGMCNEIRGSPVTNYREDLNIGAPVTVLDCGACTMEAVCFAARTSSISGCECVCAAGGHGDTCLPAAVPDGLGPLPLPDADDTEVRCVHGGSISSVEVPAPGVRGLCFVNVTFTAAIVLDLWSFDAPEQTLNITLLQCVLMGLSVRGSGARVHVNVTSSMLASGALVFEGHFCTSSQILVAGSTLVTTSTHAIAFLDFDPGKNLTLLLLDSYIEGNSYAVYFSDAVVVDGGGIIVKGNTLSTMENKGMESSVYAYAIEVNNGGYIDVENNTMSAANGLYLNGDTTVSSAGLLRVADCYFVGRKRLLNSALLYLDGLVTLEDGAQWRVEG
;
A
#
# COMPACT_ATOMS: atom_id res chain seq x y z
N MET A 1 63.49 33.15 -9.79
CA MET A 1 64.61 33.83 -9.12
C MET A 1 65.32 32.81 -8.22
N TRP A 2 66.64 32.90 -8.17
CA TRP A 2 67.62 32.02 -7.49
C TRP A 2 68.13 30.80 -8.29
N SER A 3 69.11 31.15 -9.12
CA SER A 3 70.27 30.35 -9.49
C SER A 3 71.11 29.95 -8.26
N ALA A 4 71.50 28.68 -8.18
CA ALA A 4 72.65 28.25 -7.39
C ALA A 4 73.74 27.75 -8.35
N VAL A 5 74.85 28.46 -8.30
CA VAL A 5 76.09 28.29 -9.07
C VAL A 5 76.91 27.14 -8.48
N GLY A 6 77.54 26.32 -9.32
CA GLY A 6 78.51 25.33 -8.89
C GLY A 6 79.38 24.89 -10.06
N ALA A 7 80.57 25.47 -10.14
CA ALA A 7 81.50 25.46 -11.27
C ALA A 7 82.21 24.12 -11.53
N CYS A 8 82.67 23.99 -12.78
CA CYS A 8 83.61 23.01 -13.31
C CYS A 8 84.84 22.72 -12.41
N PRO A 9 85.42 21.52 -12.59
CA PRO A 9 86.85 21.51 -12.92
C PRO A 9 87.17 20.64 -14.14
N ARG A 10 88.06 21.19 -14.97
CA ARG A 10 88.80 20.49 -16.03
C ARG A 10 89.85 19.60 -15.38
N GLY A 11 89.91 18.34 -15.76
CA GLY A 11 90.98 17.42 -15.37
C GLY A 11 91.31 16.44 -16.49
N ARG A 12 92.33 16.78 -17.29
CA ARG A 12 93.02 15.86 -18.19
C ARG A 12 93.61 14.72 -17.37
N HIS A 13 93.37 13.45 -17.69
CA HIS A 13 94.39 12.42 -17.52
C HIS A 13 94.17 11.21 -18.44
N ARG A 14 95.31 10.70 -18.89
CA ARG A 14 95.52 9.78 -20.00
C ARG A 14 94.97 8.38 -19.72
N VAL A 15 94.32 7.86 -20.74
CA VAL A 15 94.01 6.46 -21.02
C VAL A 15 95.23 5.56 -20.76
N ARG A 16 95.16 4.70 -19.74
CA ARG A 16 95.93 3.45 -19.70
C ARG A 16 94.97 2.27 -19.61
N ARG A 17 94.89 1.56 -20.74
CA ARG A 17 94.20 0.30 -20.98
C ARG A 17 94.67 -0.76 -19.97
N ARG A 18 93.81 -1.22 -19.07
CA ARG A 18 93.81 -2.59 -18.49
C ARG A 18 92.57 -2.92 -17.64
N ALA A 19 91.39 -2.40 -17.99
CA ALA A 19 90.11 -2.76 -17.34
C ALA A 19 89.12 -3.51 -18.28
N ALA A 20 89.55 -3.88 -19.49
CA ALA A 20 88.70 -4.57 -20.47
C ALA A 20 88.41 -6.04 -20.12
N ALA A 21 89.11 -6.65 -19.15
CA ALA A 21 88.84 -8.01 -18.71
C ALA A 21 87.69 -8.08 -17.69
N ALA A 22 87.60 -7.12 -16.75
CA ALA A 22 86.56 -7.11 -15.73
C ALA A 22 85.17 -6.82 -16.31
N VAL A 23 85.08 -5.92 -17.30
CA VAL A 23 83.80 -5.58 -17.95
C VAL A 23 83.26 -6.75 -18.77
N ARG A 24 84.14 -7.54 -19.42
CA ARG A 24 83.70 -8.73 -20.17
C ARG A 24 83.19 -9.83 -19.23
N ALA A 25 83.84 -10.05 -18.09
CA ALA A 25 83.35 -11.03 -17.11
C ALA A 25 81.97 -10.64 -16.54
N ALA A 26 81.75 -9.35 -16.24
CA ALA A 26 80.44 -8.87 -15.79
C ALA A 26 79.36 -9.02 -16.89
N LEU A 27 79.70 -8.74 -18.15
CA LEU A 27 78.76 -8.90 -19.27
C LEU A 27 78.36 -10.36 -19.50
N PHE A 28 79.32 -11.29 -19.39
CA PHE A 28 79.04 -12.73 -19.49
C PHE A 28 78.18 -13.24 -18.35
N LEU A 29 78.34 -12.71 -17.13
CA LEU A 29 77.53 -13.12 -15.98
C LEU A 29 76.08 -12.61 -16.11
N VAL A 30 75.88 -11.39 -16.65
CA VAL A 30 74.54 -10.86 -16.98
C VAL A 30 73.91 -11.66 -18.13
N LEU A 31 74.65 -11.96 -19.19
CA LEU A 31 74.15 -12.78 -20.31
C LEU A 31 73.82 -14.21 -19.87
N ALA A 32 74.61 -14.80 -18.96
CA ALA A 32 74.32 -16.10 -18.39
C ALA A 32 73.06 -16.07 -17.51
N LEU A 33 72.85 -15.02 -16.71
CA LEU A 33 71.61 -14.82 -15.96
C LEU A 33 70.39 -14.65 -16.88
N VAL A 34 70.53 -13.94 -18.01
CA VAL A 34 69.48 -13.82 -19.02
C VAL A 34 69.23 -15.16 -19.73
N ALA A 35 70.26 -15.93 -20.05
CA ALA A 35 70.12 -17.24 -20.70
C ALA A 35 69.52 -18.30 -19.76
N VAL A 36 69.85 -18.26 -18.46
CA VAL A 36 69.22 -19.12 -17.44
C VAL A 36 67.75 -18.73 -17.23
N ALA A 37 67.39 -17.45 -17.38
CA ALA A 37 65.98 -17.03 -17.37
C ALA A 37 65.19 -17.55 -18.59
N VAL A 38 65.84 -17.80 -19.73
CA VAL A 38 65.21 -18.41 -20.92
C VAL A 38 65.00 -19.94 -20.73
N TRP A 39 65.69 -20.58 -19.78
CA TRP A 39 65.61 -22.02 -19.51
C TRP A 39 64.79 -22.40 -18.27
N LEU A 40 63.90 -21.52 -17.81
CA LEU A 40 62.81 -21.87 -16.90
C LEU A 40 61.55 -22.19 -17.72
N PRO A 41 61.29 -23.46 -18.09
CA PRO A 41 60.02 -23.85 -18.70
C PRO A 41 58.95 -23.92 -17.60
N ALA A 42 58.35 -22.77 -17.31
CA ALA A 42 57.03 -22.60 -16.69
C ALA A 42 56.92 -21.12 -16.31
N VAL A 43 56.54 -20.26 -17.25
CA VAL A 43 55.96 -18.98 -16.84
C VAL A 43 54.64 -19.36 -16.18
N HIS A 44 54.68 -19.42 -14.85
CA HIS A 44 53.53 -19.75 -14.03
C HIS A 44 52.44 -18.73 -14.35
N ALA A 45 51.19 -19.21 -14.51
CA ALA A 45 50.01 -18.37 -14.44
C ALA A 45 50.11 -17.47 -13.20
N VAL A 46 50.37 -16.17 -13.40
CA VAL A 46 50.47 -15.22 -12.29
C VAL A 46 49.07 -14.69 -12.04
N VAL A 47 48.46 -15.23 -10.99
CA VAL A 47 47.14 -14.83 -10.53
C VAL A 47 47.26 -13.66 -9.55
N LEU A 48 46.76 -12.49 -9.91
CA LEU A 48 46.56 -11.38 -8.98
C LEU A 48 45.25 -11.59 -8.22
N ARG A 49 45.31 -11.82 -6.90
CA ARG A 49 44.12 -11.92 -6.05
C ARG A 49 44.09 -10.78 -5.03
N LEU A 50 43.05 -9.97 -5.07
CA LEU A 50 42.74 -8.95 -4.07
C LEU A 50 41.42 -9.35 -3.40
N ARG A 51 41.46 -9.63 -2.09
CA ARG A 51 40.26 -9.93 -1.29
C ARG A 51 40.14 -8.88 -0.20
N GLY A 52 39.04 -8.13 -0.18
CA GLY A 52 38.85 -6.99 0.71
C GLY A 52 39.80 -5.82 0.41
N GLY A 53 39.81 -4.86 1.33
CA GLY A 53 40.72 -3.71 1.29
C GLY A 53 40.25 -2.56 0.39
N THR A 54 41.03 -1.49 0.38
CA THR A 54 40.72 -0.25 -0.34
C THR A 54 41.81 0.05 -1.37
N VAL A 55 41.41 0.33 -2.61
CA VAL A 55 42.24 0.88 -3.67
C VAL A 55 41.95 2.38 -3.75
N ASP A 56 42.87 3.18 -3.23
CA ASP A 56 42.79 4.65 -3.14
C ASP A 56 43.82 5.36 -4.04
N ARG A 57 44.58 4.60 -4.83
CA ARG A 57 45.52 5.07 -5.85
C ARG A 57 45.26 4.37 -7.17
N ALA A 58 45.52 5.06 -8.28
CA ALA A 58 45.36 4.48 -9.60
C ALA A 58 46.32 3.29 -9.78
N ILE A 59 45.79 2.17 -10.29
CA ILE A 59 46.56 0.97 -10.56
C ILE A 59 46.35 0.51 -12.01
N THR A 60 47.43 0.08 -12.65
CA THR A 60 47.38 -0.58 -13.95
C THR A 60 47.85 -2.02 -13.75
N VAL A 61 46.95 -2.97 -13.99
CA VAL A 61 47.20 -4.41 -13.93
C VAL A 61 47.34 -4.90 -15.36
N GLY A 62 48.48 -5.52 -15.68
CA GLY A 62 48.72 -6.05 -17.02
C GLY A 62 49.98 -6.91 -17.05
N ARG A 63 51.15 -6.31 -16.80
CA ARG A 63 52.44 -7.00 -16.96
C ARG A 63 52.54 -8.29 -16.16
N ALA A 64 52.83 -9.37 -16.87
CA ALA A 64 53.10 -10.70 -16.31
C ALA A 64 51.94 -11.24 -15.44
N VAL A 65 50.68 -10.89 -15.75
CA VAL A 65 49.47 -11.41 -15.10
C VAL A 65 48.60 -12.06 -16.18
N ASP A 66 48.00 -13.22 -15.89
CA ASP A 66 47.02 -13.86 -16.77
C ASP A 66 45.60 -13.88 -16.15
N THR A 67 45.52 -13.95 -14.82
CA THR A 67 44.26 -13.97 -14.08
C THR A 67 44.23 -12.86 -13.02
N VAL A 68 43.13 -12.11 -12.97
CA VAL A 68 42.84 -11.13 -11.92
C VAL A 68 41.55 -11.50 -11.22
N LEU A 69 41.57 -11.56 -9.88
CA LEU A 69 40.40 -11.75 -9.04
C LEU A 69 40.37 -10.66 -7.97
N MET A 70 39.35 -9.82 -8.03
CA MET A 70 39.02 -8.82 -7.01
C MET A 70 37.71 -9.24 -6.34
N ASP A 71 37.71 -9.43 -5.03
CA ASP A 71 36.53 -9.86 -4.26
C ASP A 71 36.37 -8.99 -3.02
N GLY A 72 35.29 -8.23 -2.90
CA GLY A 72 35.06 -7.34 -1.76
C GLY A 72 35.97 -6.11 -1.70
N VAL A 73 36.59 -5.70 -2.81
CA VAL A 73 37.53 -4.57 -2.85
C VAL A 73 36.79 -3.24 -2.99
N SER A 74 37.14 -2.24 -2.19
CA SER A 74 36.60 -0.88 -2.26
C SER A 74 37.51 0.03 -3.09
N ILE A 75 37.02 0.60 -4.20
CA ILE A 75 37.76 1.52 -5.07
C ILE A 75 37.22 2.94 -4.83
N THR A 76 38.05 3.85 -4.32
CA THR A 76 37.60 5.17 -3.85
C THR A 76 38.46 6.31 -4.39
N ASN A 77 38.20 7.55 -3.96
CA ASN A 77 38.98 8.75 -4.31
C ASN A 77 39.08 9.07 -5.82
N GLY A 78 38.12 8.59 -6.63
CA GLY A 78 38.10 8.90 -8.06
C GLY A 78 39.22 8.25 -8.86
N VAL A 79 39.82 7.17 -8.34
CA VAL A 79 40.96 6.52 -8.99
C VAL A 79 40.54 5.60 -10.14
N ALA A 80 41.47 5.43 -11.07
CA ALA A 80 41.32 4.51 -12.19
C ALA A 80 42.00 3.17 -11.89
N VAL A 81 41.23 2.08 -12.00
CA VAL A 81 41.73 0.70 -12.04
C VAL A 81 41.74 0.25 -13.49
N VAL A 82 42.90 0.02 -14.07
CA VAL A 82 43.05 -0.33 -15.49
C VAL A 82 43.55 -1.75 -15.64
N PHE A 83 42.75 -2.62 -16.24
CA PHE A 83 43.17 -3.92 -16.73
C PHE A 83 43.64 -3.77 -18.18
N ASP A 84 44.96 -3.73 -18.37
CA ASP A 84 45.62 -3.54 -19.65
C ASP A 84 45.86 -4.90 -20.33
N VAL A 85 44.86 -5.36 -21.08
CA VAL A 85 44.83 -6.69 -21.73
C VAL A 85 46.03 -6.92 -22.66
N PRO A 86 46.49 -5.94 -23.47
CA PRO A 86 47.71 -6.08 -24.27
C PRO A 86 48.96 -6.38 -23.45
N ALA A 87 49.04 -5.85 -22.22
CA ALA A 87 50.19 -6.04 -21.33
C ALA A 87 50.15 -7.36 -20.54
N MET A 88 49.03 -8.08 -20.55
CA MET A 88 48.86 -9.41 -19.94
C MET A 88 49.63 -10.50 -20.69
N LEU A 89 49.83 -11.64 -20.04
CA LEU A 89 50.49 -12.79 -20.65
C LEU A 89 49.66 -13.35 -21.84
N PRO A 90 50.30 -13.83 -22.92
CA PRO A 90 49.59 -14.56 -23.97
C PRO A 90 48.86 -15.80 -23.40
N GLY A 91 47.71 -16.16 -23.99
CA GLY A 91 46.89 -17.30 -23.57
C GLY A 91 45.49 -16.92 -23.07
N ALA A 92 44.89 -17.79 -22.25
CA ALA A 92 43.56 -17.57 -21.71
C ALA A 92 43.60 -16.61 -20.51
N LEU A 93 43.05 -15.42 -20.70
CA LEU A 93 43.01 -14.36 -19.71
C LEU A 93 41.68 -14.36 -18.95
N ARG A 94 41.72 -14.04 -17.66
CA ARG A 94 40.52 -13.95 -16.82
C ARG A 94 40.56 -12.74 -15.90
N ILE A 95 39.53 -11.90 -15.93
CA ILE A 95 39.34 -10.76 -15.03
C ILE A 95 38.02 -10.95 -14.30
N GLU A 96 38.07 -11.03 -12.98
CA GLU A 96 36.89 -11.31 -12.17
C GLU A 96 36.76 -10.30 -11.03
N LEU A 97 35.63 -9.58 -10.98
CA LEU A 97 35.25 -8.63 -9.94
C LEU A 97 34.00 -9.15 -9.23
N ARG A 98 34.11 -9.49 -7.95
CA ARG A 98 33.02 -9.96 -7.09
C ARG A 98 32.79 -8.98 -5.95
N ASN A 99 31.54 -8.61 -5.69
CA ASN A 99 31.13 -7.82 -4.52
C ASN A 99 31.99 -6.56 -4.28
N CYS A 100 32.53 -5.96 -5.35
CA CYS A 100 33.40 -4.80 -5.23
C CYS A 100 32.54 -3.55 -5.02
N VAL A 101 33.10 -2.57 -4.33
CA VAL A 101 32.45 -1.27 -4.10
C VAL A 101 33.24 -0.21 -4.84
N CYS A 102 32.59 0.68 -5.58
CA CYS A 102 33.26 1.79 -6.25
C CYS A 102 32.58 3.13 -5.95
N ASP A 103 33.35 4.12 -5.51
CA ASP A 103 32.80 5.41 -5.08
C ASP A 103 33.78 6.58 -5.31
N GLY A 104 33.31 7.81 -5.11
CA GLY A 104 34.11 9.02 -5.26
C GLY A 104 34.51 9.34 -6.70
N GLY A 105 33.82 8.77 -7.68
CA GLY A 105 34.10 8.91 -9.11
C GLY A 105 35.10 7.89 -9.66
N ALA A 106 35.23 6.74 -8.99
CA ALA A 106 36.13 5.67 -9.37
C ALA A 106 35.80 5.10 -10.76
N GLN A 107 36.83 4.70 -11.52
CA GLN A 107 36.70 4.23 -12.89
C GLN A 107 37.40 2.89 -13.06
N ILE A 108 36.69 1.89 -13.57
CA ILE A 108 37.22 0.55 -13.84
C ILE A 108 37.32 0.37 -15.35
N TYR A 109 38.53 0.21 -15.85
CA TYR A 109 38.83 0.09 -17.28
C TYR A 109 39.23 -1.33 -17.64
N VAL A 110 38.60 -1.91 -18.66
CA VAL A 110 39.12 -3.05 -19.40
C VAL A 110 39.59 -2.52 -20.76
N ARG A 111 40.92 -2.47 -20.94
CA ARG A 111 41.56 -1.87 -22.12
C ARG A 111 42.10 -2.96 -23.04
N GLY A 112 41.62 -3.00 -24.27
CA GLY A 112 42.11 -3.82 -25.37
C GLY A 112 43.18 -3.13 -26.24
N ASP A 113 43.45 -3.71 -27.41
CA ASP A 113 44.42 -3.22 -28.39
C ASP A 113 43.82 -2.06 -29.20
N SER A 114 44.57 -0.95 -29.31
CA SER A 114 44.14 0.20 -30.12
C SER A 114 44.16 -0.06 -31.63
N GLY A 115 44.85 -1.12 -32.07
CA GLY A 115 44.93 -1.61 -33.45
C GLY A 115 44.22 -2.96 -33.61
N GLU A 116 44.77 -3.85 -34.43
CA GLU A 116 44.22 -5.21 -34.54
C GLU A 116 44.29 -5.94 -33.18
N PRO A 117 43.21 -6.64 -32.76
CA PRO A 117 43.20 -7.39 -31.51
C PRO A 117 44.23 -8.51 -31.56
N ALA A 118 44.92 -8.73 -30.44
CA ALA A 118 45.88 -9.82 -30.33
C ALA A 118 45.22 -11.20 -30.56
N SER A 119 45.80 -12.01 -31.46
CA SER A 119 45.32 -13.35 -31.83
C SER A 119 45.90 -14.48 -30.98
N ASP A 120 46.84 -14.15 -30.09
CA ASP A 120 47.54 -15.08 -29.20
C ASP A 120 46.84 -15.28 -27.84
N ARG A 121 45.64 -14.71 -27.65
CA ARG A 121 44.93 -14.70 -26.37
C ARG A 121 43.40 -14.72 -26.52
N SER A 122 42.72 -15.15 -25.46
CA SER A 122 41.25 -15.07 -25.27
C SER A 122 40.95 -14.44 -23.91
N LEU A 123 39.80 -13.81 -23.72
CA LEU A 123 39.51 -13.07 -22.48
C LEU A 123 38.13 -13.42 -21.89
N GLU A 124 38.10 -13.75 -20.61
CA GLU A 124 36.86 -13.86 -19.80
C GLU A 124 36.81 -12.71 -18.78
N VAL A 125 35.79 -11.86 -18.83
CA VAL A 125 35.54 -10.80 -17.86
C VAL A 125 34.23 -11.07 -17.12
N SER A 126 34.28 -11.25 -15.81
CA SER A 126 33.10 -11.45 -14.96
C SER A 126 33.01 -10.39 -13.88
N VAL A 127 31.97 -9.55 -13.92
CA VAL A 127 31.63 -8.57 -12.89
C VAL A 127 30.32 -8.99 -12.23
N SER A 128 30.33 -9.26 -10.94
CA SER A 128 29.13 -9.64 -10.17
C SER A 128 29.07 -8.91 -8.84
N GLY A 129 27.94 -8.28 -8.51
CA GLY A 129 27.81 -7.57 -7.23
C GLY A 129 28.60 -6.26 -7.16
N LEU A 130 28.91 -5.61 -8.29
CA LEU A 130 29.57 -4.31 -8.28
C LEU A 130 28.56 -3.26 -7.82
N SER A 131 28.86 -2.58 -6.71
CA SER A 131 28.00 -1.54 -6.13
C SER A 131 28.72 -0.21 -6.06
N GLY A 132 28.07 0.89 -6.44
CA GLY A 132 28.72 2.18 -6.37
C GLY A 132 27.78 3.36 -6.51
N SER A 133 27.90 4.34 -5.62
CA SER A 133 27.15 5.61 -5.65
C SER A 133 27.74 6.62 -6.64
N TYR A 134 29.03 6.52 -6.93
CA TYR A 134 29.70 7.40 -7.88
C TYR A 134 30.84 6.68 -8.61
N CYS A 135 30.51 6.00 -9.71
CA CYS A 135 31.39 5.04 -10.37
C CYS A 135 31.13 4.92 -11.89
N SER A 136 32.11 4.39 -12.62
CA SER A 136 32.00 4.05 -14.05
C SER A 136 32.79 2.78 -14.41
N LEU A 137 32.17 1.88 -15.17
CA LEU A 137 32.78 0.69 -15.78
C LEU A 137 32.96 0.94 -17.29
N VAL A 138 34.18 0.82 -17.78
CA VAL A 138 34.58 1.29 -19.11
C VAL A 138 35.31 0.18 -19.87
N PHE A 139 34.81 -0.17 -21.05
CA PHE A 139 35.50 -1.02 -22.02
C PHE A 139 36.03 -0.16 -23.16
N VAL A 140 37.31 -0.29 -23.46
CA VAL A 140 38.01 0.56 -24.43
C VAL A 140 38.83 -0.28 -25.39
N HIS A 141 38.87 0.12 -26.66
CA HIS A 141 39.69 -0.50 -27.71
C HIS A 141 39.27 -1.94 -28.04
N ASN A 142 40.00 -2.61 -28.94
CA ASN A 142 39.61 -3.91 -29.46
C ASN A 142 39.97 -5.01 -28.46
N LEU A 143 38.96 -5.69 -27.93
CA LEU A 143 39.16 -6.88 -27.10
C LEU A 143 39.60 -8.06 -27.98
N PRO A 144 40.35 -9.03 -27.42
CA PRO A 144 40.73 -10.24 -28.15
C PRO A 144 39.51 -10.96 -28.77
N ALA A 145 39.75 -11.71 -29.84
CA ALA A 145 38.70 -12.57 -30.38
C ALA A 145 38.27 -13.61 -29.31
N HIS A 146 37.02 -14.07 -29.39
CA HIS A 146 36.45 -15.00 -28.39
C HIS A 146 36.43 -14.45 -26.97
N THR A 147 36.17 -13.14 -26.80
CA THR A 147 35.99 -12.56 -25.47
C THR A 147 34.59 -12.85 -24.94
N ASN A 148 34.46 -13.18 -23.66
CA ASN A 148 33.18 -13.27 -22.97
C ASN A 148 33.15 -12.29 -21.79
N VAL A 149 32.23 -11.34 -21.81
CA VAL A 149 32.04 -10.33 -20.77
C VAL A 149 30.67 -10.53 -20.15
N THR A 150 30.62 -10.76 -18.84
CA THR A 150 29.38 -10.84 -18.07
C THR A 150 29.39 -9.80 -16.95
N VAL A 151 28.40 -8.91 -16.91
CA VAL A 151 28.14 -7.99 -15.81
C VAL A 151 26.77 -8.34 -15.23
N ARG A 152 26.70 -8.70 -13.95
CA ARG A 152 25.42 -9.09 -13.34
C ARG A 152 25.25 -8.65 -11.90
N ASP A 153 24.01 -8.60 -11.45
CA ASP A 153 23.63 -8.36 -10.05
C ASP A 153 24.32 -7.11 -9.46
N SER A 154 24.45 -6.05 -10.27
CA SER A 154 25.27 -4.87 -9.96
C SER A 154 24.41 -3.60 -9.89
N THR A 155 24.85 -2.59 -9.14
CA THR A 155 24.22 -1.26 -9.07
C THR A 155 25.30 -0.20 -9.22
N ILE A 156 25.39 0.40 -10.40
CA ILE A 156 26.43 1.36 -10.75
C ILE A 156 25.77 2.72 -11.00
N VAL A 157 26.05 3.66 -10.11
CA VAL A 157 25.51 5.02 -10.16
C VAL A 157 26.64 6.00 -10.47
N THR A 158 26.39 6.91 -11.39
CA THR A 158 27.25 8.06 -11.67
C THR A 158 26.54 9.34 -11.22
N ALA A 159 26.79 9.76 -9.97
CA ALA A 159 26.12 10.89 -9.35
C ALA A 159 26.55 12.28 -9.85
N GLY A 160 27.68 12.39 -10.57
CA GLY A 160 28.27 13.66 -11.01
C GLY A 160 29.17 13.51 -12.24
N PRO A 161 29.95 14.54 -12.61
CA PRO A 161 30.77 14.53 -13.82
C PRO A 161 31.97 13.56 -13.72
N MET A 162 32.18 12.76 -14.77
CA MET A 162 33.33 11.85 -14.89
C MET A 162 34.49 12.52 -15.65
N ARG A 163 35.73 12.29 -15.18
CA ARG A 163 36.95 12.65 -15.94
C ARG A 163 37.58 11.39 -16.50
N TYR A 164 37.24 11.03 -17.73
CA TYR A 164 37.81 9.89 -18.44
C TYR A 164 39.25 10.15 -18.91
N SER A 165 40.16 10.36 -17.97
CA SER A 165 41.57 10.74 -18.23
C SER A 165 42.34 9.74 -19.09
N GLN A 166 41.90 8.47 -19.12
CA GLN A 166 42.52 7.41 -19.91
C GLN A 166 42.04 7.37 -21.38
N LEU A 167 41.08 8.23 -21.76
CA LEU A 167 40.47 8.26 -23.09
C LEU A 167 40.79 9.57 -23.81
N SER A 168 41.70 9.52 -24.78
CA SER A 168 41.92 10.65 -25.68
C SER A 168 40.68 10.84 -26.57
N GLY A 169 40.03 12.00 -26.48
CA GLY A 169 38.93 12.39 -27.36
C GLY A 169 37.52 12.14 -26.83
N LEU A 170 37.33 11.55 -25.65
CA LEU A 170 36.02 11.44 -25.01
C LEU A 170 35.64 12.75 -24.29
N MET A 171 35.35 13.79 -25.08
CA MET A 171 34.78 15.05 -24.56
C MET A 171 33.26 14.94 -24.33
N ASP A 172 32.59 14.02 -25.05
CA ASP A 172 31.12 13.98 -25.14
C ASP A 172 30.46 13.17 -24.00
N ALA A 173 31.15 12.21 -23.40
CA ALA A 173 30.61 11.47 -22.26
C ALA A 173 30.76 12.28 -20.98
N VAL A 174 29.69 12.96 -20.55
CA VAL A 174 29.73 13.79 -19.34
C VAL A 174 29.79 12.93 -18.07
N ALA A 175 28.99 11.87 -18.02
CA ALA A 175 28.84 10.96 -16.89
C ALA A 175 28.10 9.71 -17.34
N SER A 176 28.71 8.53 -17.18
CA SER A 176 28.04 7.27 -17.50
C SER A 176 28.59 6.11 -16.68
N PRO A 177 27.71 5.28 -16.08
CA PRO A 177 28.13 4.14 -15.28
C PRO A 177 28.64 2.98 -16.13
N PHE A 178 28.27 2.91 -17.42
CA PHE A 178 28.73 1.88 -18.34
C PHE A 178 29.11 2.47 -19.70
N VAL A 179 30.37 2.30 -20.11
CA VAL A 179 30.92 2.94 -21.32
C VAL A 179 31.56 1.90 -22.24
N LEU A 180 31.22 1.94 -23.52
CA LEU A 180 31.90 1.21 -24.61
C LEU A 180 32.57 2.20 -25.56
N GLN A 181 33.88 2.14 -25.72
CA GLN A 181 34.64 3.12 -26.52
C GLN A 181 35.56 2.46 -27.54
N ALA A 182 35.38 2.79 -28.83
CA ALA A 182 36.23 2.37 -29.94
C ALA A 182 36.47 0.84 -29.95
N THR A 183 35.39 0.06 -29.84
CA THR A 183 35.42 -1.39 -29.63
C THR A 183 34.93 -2.12 -30.88
N SER A 184 35.83 -2.75 -31.63
CA SER A 184 35.48 -3.79 -32.60
C SER A 184 35.49 -5.14 -31.91
N LEU A 185 34.31 -5.74 -31.80
CA LEU A 185 34.08 -7.03 -31.15
C LEU A 185 34.02 -8.11 -32.21
N LEU A 186 35.01 -9.01 -32.21
CA LEU A 186 35.08 -10.16 -33.10
C LEU A 186 34.83 -11.45 -32.32
N GLN A 187 33.74 -12.16 -32.64
CA GLN A 187 33.37 -13.41 -31.97
C GLN A 187 33.25 -13.26 -30.44
N THR A 188 32.77 -12.11 -29.99
CA THR A 188 32.71 -11.73 -28.58
C THR A 188 31.27 -11.66 -28.11
N GLN A 189 31.03 -12.04 -26.85
CA GLN A 189 29.76 -11.87 -26.17
C GLN A 189 29.91 -10.91 -25.01
N LEU A 190 29.08 -9.86 -24.96
CA LEU A 190 28.98 -8.94 -23.83
C LEU A 190 27.55 -8.96 -23.31
N ARG A 191 27.37 -9.42 -22.07
CA ARG A 191 26.06 -9.54 -21.43
C ARG A 191 26.03 -8.74 -20.13
N VAL A 192 25.05 -7.85 -20.02
CA VAL A 192 24.72 -7.13 -18.78
C VAL A 192 23.35 -7.60 -18.33
N SER A 193 23.29 -8.26 -17.18
CA SER A 193 22.06 -8.87 -16.66
C SER A 193 21.70 -8.37 -15.28
N ASN A 194 20.42 -8.20 -14.95
CA ASN A 194 19.94 -7.94 -13.59
C ASN A 194 20.72 -6.81 -12.88
N THR A 195 20.95 -5.70 -13.59
CA THR A 195 21.86 -4.63 -13.19
C THR A 195 21.16 -3.28 -13.26
N VAL A 196 21.48 -2.39 -12.32
CA VAL A 196 20.95 -1.03 -12.27
C VAL A 196 22.03 -0.04 -12.67
N LEU A 197 21.78 0.71 -13.74
CA LEU A 197 22.68 1.74 -14.27
C LEU A 197 22.00 3.10 -14.13
N ARG A 198 22.56 3.99 -13.30
CA ARG A 198 21.96 5.32 -13.07
C ARG A 198 22.94 6.45 -13.35
N SER A 199 22.48 7.50 -14.01
CA SER A 199 23.20 8.76 -14.18
C SER A 199 22.36 9.94 -13.69
N LEU A 200 22.87 10.69 -12.72
CA LEU A 200 22.18 11.87 -12.16
C LEU A 200 22.68 13.19 -12.74
N GLN A 201 23.81 13.16 -13.45
CA GLN A 201 24.47 14.34 -13.98
C GLN A 201 23.74 14.91 -15.21
N ALA A 202 23.69 16.23 -15.31
CA ALA A 202 23.13 16.90 -16.47
C ALA A 202 23.83 16.53 -17.78
N GLY A 203 23.05 16.13 -18.79
CA GLY A 203 23.57 15.59 -20.05
C GLY A 203 24.24 14.21 -19.95
N GLY A 204 24.15 13.54 -18.79
CA GLY A 204 24.71 12.21 -18.60
C GLY A 204 23.88 11.09 -19.24
N SER A 205 24.43 9.87 -19.29
CA SER A 205 23.75 8.71 -19.84
C SER A 205 24.00 7.43 -19.05
N ALA A 206 23.01 6.54 -18.92
CA ALA A 206 23.22 5.27 -18.17
C ALA A 206 24.13 4.31 -18.94
N VAL A 207 24.08 4.31 -20.27
CA VAL A 207 25.04 3.62 -21.14
C VAL A 207 25.58 4.59 -22.19
N HIS A 208 26.89 4.74 -22.30
CA HIS A 208 27.52 5.54 -23.34
C HIS A 208 28.29 4.66 -24.33
N VAL A 209 28.12 4.93 -25.62
CA VAL A 209 28.84 4.26 -26.69
C VAL A 209 29.51 5.30 -27.58
N GLY A 210 30.83 5.22 -27.74
CA GLY A 210 31.60 6.19 -28.51
C GLY A 210 32.77 5.57 -29.26
N GLY A 211 33.42 6.35 -30.13
CA GLY A 211 34.60 5.93 -30.90
C GLY A 211 34.35 4.93 -32.02
N GLY A 212 33.09 4.53 -32.25
CA GLY A 212 32.71 3.46 -33.17
C GLY A 212 32.70 2.09 -32.49
N VAL A 213 31.63 1.34 -32.72
CA VAL A 213 31.46 -0.05 -32.25
C VAL A 213 31.02 -0.92 -33.41
N ASP A 214 31.84 -1.92 -33.72
CA ASP A 214 31.57 -2.89 -34.77
C ASP A 214 31.40 -4.28 -34.14
N LEU A 215 30.23 -4.89 -34.31
CA LEU A 215 29.98 -6.29 -33.96
C LEU A 215 30.19 -7.16 -35.21
N LEU A 216 31.18 -8.04 -35.16
CA LEU A 216 31.51 -9.02 -36.19
C LEU A 216 31.34 -10.43 -35.63
N SER A 217 30.26 -11.11 -36.03
CA SER A 217 29.86 -12.38 -35.40
C SER A 217 29.86 -12.29 -33.87
N SER A 218 29.27 -11.23 -33.31
CA SER A 218 29.34 -10.91 -31.88
C SER A 218 27.95 -10.60 -31.31
N ALA A 219 27.82 -10.69 -29.99
CA ALA A 219 26.58 -10.38 -29.28
C ALA A 219 26.80 -9.33 -28.18
N VAL A 220 25.89 -8.35 -28.13
CA VAL A 220 25.73 -7.43 -26.98
C VAL A 220 24.31 -7.56 -26.46
N VAL A 221 24.15 -7.93 -25.19
CA VAL A 221 22.86 -8.27 -24.58
C VAL A 221 22.67 -7.51 -23.27
N LEU A 222 21.65 -6.69 -23.18
CA LEU A 222 21.15 -6.08 -21.93
C LEU A 222 19.88 -6.83 -21.53
N ASP A 223 19.82 -7.38 -20.32
CA ASP A 223 18.76 -8.31 -19.89
C ASP A 223 18.33 -8.07 -18.44
N GLY A 224 17.10 -7.61 -18.20
CA GLY A 224 16.67 -7.30 -16.83
C GLY A 224 17.41 -6.09 -16.24
N VAL A 225 17.73 -5.10 -17.07
CA VAL A 225 18.52 -3.91 -16.69
C VAL A 225 17.59 -2.71 -16.45
N LEU A 226 17.85 -1.94 -15.39
CA LEU A 226 17.23 -0.61 -15.21
C LEU A 226 18.20 0.46 -15.72
N LEU A 227 17.77 1.23 -16.71
CA LEU A 227 18.50 2.38 -17.25
C LEU A 227 17.84 3.68 -16.78
N GLU A 228 18.51 4.39 -15.86
CA GLU A 228 17.99 5.64 -15.30
C GLU A 228 18.91 6.81 -15.63
N ALA A 229 18.34 7.89 -16.19
CA ALA A 229 19.08 9.10 -16.54
C ALA A 229 18.24 10.35 -16.19
N SER A 230 18.47 10.92 -15.00
CA SER A 230 17.65 11.99 -14.40
C SER A 230 18.31 13.37 -14.43
N GLY A 231 19.35 13.56 -15.25
CA GLY A 231 20.07 14.82 -15.43
C GLY A 231 19.34 15.94 -16.20
N GLY A 232 18.02 15.94 -16.26
CA GLY A 232 17.26 16.91 -17.04
C GLY A 232 17.13 16.57 -18.54
N PRO A 233 16.70 17.52 -19.39
CA PRO A 233 16.19 17.25 -20.74
C PRO A 233 17.25 16.76 -21.74
N THR A 234 18.54 16.97 -21.46
CA THR A 234 19.65 16.53 -22.32
C THR A 234 20.21 15.16 -21.92
N ALA A 235 19.75 14.57 -20.82
CA ALA A 235 20.18 13.24 -20.40
C ALA A 235 19.59 12.16 -21.32
N SER A 236 20.21 10.98 -21.39
CA SER A 236 19.70 9.86 -22.19
C SER A 236 19.90 8.51 -21.50
N ALA A 237 18.96 7.57 -21.61
CA ALA A 237 19.13 6.25 -21.01
C ALA A 237 20.31 5.49 -21.62
N MET A 238 20.41 5.49 -22.95
CA MET A 238 21.59 5.01 -23.67
C MET A 238 21.92 6.00 -24.78
N HIS A 239 23.20 6.30 -24.98
CA HIS A 239 23.64 7.28 -25.96
C HIS A 239 24.84 6.80 -26.76
N VAL A 240 24.62 6.52 -28.04
CA VAL A 240 25.68 6.38 -29.05
C VAL A 240 26.02 7.78 -29.57
N ALA A 241 27.28 8.20 -29.43
CA ALA A 241 27.71 9.51 -29.92
C ALA A 241 27.45 9.68 -31.43
N SER A 242 26.96 10.85 -31.88
CA SER A 242 26.61 11.11 -33.29
C SER A 242 27.74 10.84 -34.28
N SER A 243 28.99 11.09 -33.89
CA SER A 243 30.17 10.82 -34.71
C SER A 243 30.49 9.32 -34.81
N SER A 244 29.95 8.50 -33.92
CA SER A 244 30.26 7.08 -33.79
C SER A 244 29.33 6.23 -34.63
N ARG A 245 29.91 5.20 -35.25
CA ARG A 245 29.17 4.17 -35.98
C ARG A 245 28.81 3.04 -35.03
N LEU A 246 27.57 2.55 -35.09
CA LEU A 246 27.18 1.27 -34.50
C LEU A 246 26.89 0.29 -35.64
N SER A 247 27.79 -0.66 -35.89
CA SER A 247 27.66 -1.63 -36.99
C SER A 247 27.48 -3.04 -36.46
N LEU A 248 26.52 -3.78 -37.01
CA LEU A 248 26.29 -5.19 -36.76
C LEU A 248 26.45 -5.94 -38.09
N ARG A 249 27.37 -6.89 -38.15
CA ARG A 249 27.64 -7.68 -39.37
C ARG A 249 27.89 -9.16 -39.04
N SER A 250 27.79 -9.98 -40.08
CA SER A 250 28.20 -11.39 -40.05
C SER A 250 27.50 -12.18 -38.95
N HIS A 251 26.17 -12.12 -38.90
CA HIS A 251 25.35 -12.81 -37.90
C HIS A 251 25.64 -12.32 -36.48
N SER A 252 25.63 -11.00 -36.27
CA SER A 252 25.75 -10.37 -34.95
C SER A 252 24.39 -10.07 -34.34
N VAL A 253 24.33 -9.90 -33.01
CA VAL A 253 23.10 -9.54 -32.28
C VAL A 253 23.36 -8.40 -31.30
N PHE A 254 22.55 -7.34 -31.37
CA PHE A 254 22.41 -6.37 -30.29
C PHE A 254 20.99 -6.49 -29.72
N SER A 255 20.87 -6.94 -28.47
CA SER A 255 19.58 -7.22 -27.84
C SER A 255 19.40 -6.44 -26.55
N VAL A 256 18.27 -5.76 -26.44
CA VAL A 256 17.79 -5.13 -25.21
C VAL A 256 16.52 -5.86 -24.79
N THR A 257 16.58 -6.66 -23.72
CA THR A 257 15.49 -7.53 -23.28
C THR A 257 15.08 -7.23 -21.84
N SER A 258 13.78 -7.14 -21.56
CA SER A 258 13.26 -6.92 -20.19
C SER A 258 13.92 -5.72 -19.50
N VAL A 259 14.08 -4.60 -20.23
CA VAL A 259 14.75 -3.39 -19.74
C VAL A 259 13.72 -2.33 -19.40
N SER A 260 13.90 -1.70 -18.24
CA SER A 260 13.13 -0.53 -17.83
C SER A 260 13.97 0.74 -18.01
N VAL A 261 13.35 1.78 -18.57
CA VAL A 261 13.99 3.04 -18.91
C VAL A 261 13.29 4.19 -18.21
N VAL A 262 14.03 4.96 -17.43
CA VAL A 262 13.52 6.19 -16.83
C VAL A 262 14.48 7.31 -17.21
N SER A 263 14.08 8.19 -18.13
CA SER A 263 14.91 9.33 -18.49
C SER A 263 14.12 10.63 -18.56
N SER A 264 14.71 11.69 -18.00
CA SER A 264 14.21 13.06 -18.12
C SER A 264 14.42 13.65 -19.53
N GLY A 265 15.18 12.96 -20.40
CA GLY A 265 15.44 13.38 -21.77
C GLY A 265 15.17 12.24 -22.78
N GLY A 266 16.23 11.74 -23.41
CA GLY A 266 16.18 10.70 -24.44
C GLY A 266 16.13 9.27 -23.89
N GLY A 267 15.54 8.35 -24.67
CA GLY A 267 15.60 6.92 -24.38
C GLY A 267 16.92 6.29 -24.81
N ILE A 268 16.84 5.29 -25.67
CA ILE A 268 17.95 4.58 -26.29
C ILE A 268 18.28 5.25 -27.63
N VAL A 269 19.29 6.12 -27.62
CA VAL A 269 19.75 6.87 -28.78
C VAL A 269 20.90 6.12 -29.45
N LEU A 270 20.68 5.61 -30.67
CA LEU A 270 21.64 4.83 -31.46
C LEU A 270 22.49 5.67 -32.42
N GLY A 271 22.41 7.00 -32.31
CA GLY A 271 23.23 7.95 -33.08
C GLY A 271 22.78 8.09 -34.54
N GLU A 272 23.69 8.58 -35.38
CA GLU A 272 23.43 8.96 -36.79
C GLU A 272 23.98 7.94 -37.82
N ARG A 273 24.65 6.88 -37.36
CA ARG A 273 25.41 5.96 -38.21
C ARG A 273 25.17 4.49 -37.83
N LEU A 274 23.91 4.08 -37.81
CA LEU A 274 23.53 2.69 -37.62
C LEU A 274 23.79 1.87 -38.90
N ALA A 275 24.29 0.64 -38.77
CA ALA A 275 24.45 -0.28 -39.90
C ALA A 275 24.14 -1.73 -39.47
N VAL A 276 23.03 -2.30 -39.93
CA VAL A 276 22.63 -3.68 -39.61
C VAL A 276 22.61 -4.50 -40.89
N PHE A 277 23.52 -5.46 -41.03
CA PHE A 277 23.65 -6.34 -42.21
C PHE A 277 23.81 -7.79 -41.77
N ASP A 278 23.01 -8.70 -42.32
CA ASP A 278 23.00 -10.12 -41.93
C ASP A 278 23.00 -10.33 -40.41
N SER A 279 22.30 -9.47 -39.65
CA SER A 279 22.42 -9.33 -38.19
C SER A 279 21.14 -8.80 -37.57
N VAL A 280 21.01 -8.89 -36.26
CA VAL A 280 19.77 -8.56 -35.53
C VAL A 280 20.00 -7.43 -34.54
N LEU A 281 19.18 -6.38 -34.65
CA LEU A 281 19.02 -5.35 -33.62
C LEU A 281 17.61 -5.51 -33.04
N ARG A 282 17.48 -5.88 -31.77
CA ARG A 282 16.18 -6.18 -31.17
C ARG A 282 15.96 -5.53 -29.81
N PHE A 283 14.72 -5.11 -29.59
CA PHE A 283 14.21 -4.56 -28.33
C PHE A 283 12.98 -5.37 -27.95
N VAL A 284 13.06 -6.09 -26.84
CA VAL A 284 12.07 -7.09 -26.43
C VAL A 284 11.63 -6.85 -24.99
N GLY A 285 10.37 -6.50 -24.74
CA GLY A 285 9.91 -6.21 -23.38
C GLY A 285 10.60 -4.98 -22.78
N VAL A 286 10.75 -3.91 -23.57
CA VAL A 286 11.42 -2.67 -23.14
C VAL A 286 10.35 -1.64 -22.83
N GLU A 287 10.34 -1.15 -21.59
CA GLU A 287 9.41 -0.10 -21.16
C GLU A 287 10.19 1.15 -20.81
N GLY A 288 9.69 2.33 -21.19
CA GLY A 288 10.29 3.55 -20.69
C GLY A 288 9.41 4.78 -20.64
N SER A 289 9.62 5.55 -19.58
CA SER A 289 9.17 6.94 -19.47
C SER A 289 10.29 7.86 -19.93
N VAL A 290 10.08 8.48 -21.09
CA VAL A 290 11.05 9.37 -21.75
C VAL A 290 10.33 10.61 -22.27
N ALA A 291 11.04 11.71 -22.44
CA ALA A 291 10.46 12.96 -22.95
C ALA A 291 10.12 12.91 -24.46
N SER A 292 10.72 11.97 -25.20
CA SER A 292 10.56 11.84 -26.66
C SER A 292 10.44 10.36 -27.07
N SER A 293 11.23 9.87 -28.03
CA SER A 293 11.16 8.47 -28.48
C SER A 293 11.96 7.54 -27.58
N LEU A 294 11.40 6.38 -27.27
CA LEU A 294 12.07 5.37 -26.45
C LEU A 294 13.28 4.76 -27.17
N VAL A 295 13.17 4.51 -28.47
CA VAL A 295 14.30 4.17 -29.34
C VAL A 295 14.48 5.26 -30.38
N ARG A 296 15.67 5.86 -30.49
CA ARG A 296 15.95 6.93 -31.44
C ARG A 296 17.17 6.60 -32.29
N CYS A 297 17.00 6.64 -33.61
CA CYS A 297 18.06 6.55 -34.60
C CYS A 297 17.91 7.75 -35.53
N ASP A 298 18.98 8.51 -35.71
CA ASP A 298 19.01 9.74 -36.51
C ASP A 298 19.72 9.56 -37.86
N GLY A 299 20.15 8.33 -38.16
CA GLY A 299 20.69 7.97 -39.46
C GLY A 299 21.22 6.53 -39.50
N GLY A 300 21.34 5.99 -40.71
CA GLY A 300 21.92 4.67 -40.93
C GLY A 300 21.13 3.80 -41.91
N THR A 301 21.41 2.51 -41.90
CA THR A 301 20.80 1.55 -42.82
C THR A 301 20.53 0.20 -42.14
N VAL A 302 19.32 -0.31 -42.33
CA VAL A 302 18.97 -1.73 -42.11
C VAL A 302 19.02 -2.39 -43.48
N GLY A 303 20.14 -3.03 -43.77
CA GLY A 303 20.46 -3.57 -45.08
C GLY A 303 20.03 -5.03 -45.27
N GLY A 304 20.48 -5.64 -46.37
CA GLY A 304 20.23 -7.05 -46.67
C GLY A 304 20.56 -7.97 -45.49
N GLY A 305 19.63 -8.87 -45.18
CA GLY A 305 19.72 -9.80 -44.05
C GLY A 305 19.69 -9.13 -42.66
N GLY A 306 19.59 -7.80 -42.59
CA GLY A 306 19.44 -7.07 -41.34
C GLY A 306 18.01 -7.15 -40.82
N TRP A 307 17.85 -7.38 -39.52
CA TRP A 307 16.53 -7.42 -38.87
C TRP A 307 16.49 -6.44 -37.69
N LEU A 308 15.58 -5.47 -37.75
CA LEU A 308 15.23 -4.61 -36.62
C LEU A 308 13.92 -5.11 -36.01
N ASP A 309 13.96 -5.59 -34.78
CA ASP A 309 12.80 -6.12 -34.07
C ASP A 309 12.42 -5.25 -32.87
N LEU A 310 11.17 -4.78 -32.87
CA LEU A 310 10.54 -4.07 -31.76
C LEU A 310 9.37 -4.96 -31.29
N HIS A 311 9.59 -5.70 -30.20
CA HIS A 311 8.60 -6.60 -29.64
C HIS A 311 8.26 -6.23 -28.20
N ASP A 312 6.98 -6.01 -27.89
CA ASP A 312 6.56 -5.65 -26.53
C ASP A 312 7.30 -4.40 -25.99
N VAL A 313 7.39 -3.36 -26.82
CA VAL A 313 8.07 -2.09 -26.49
C VAL A 313 7.05 -1.01 -26.12
N TRP A 314 7.21 -0.40 -24.94
CA TRP A 314 6.24 0.48 -24.33
C TRP A 314 6.83 1.86 -24.04
N ALA A 315 6.38 2.86 -24.78
CA ALA A 315 6.75 4.25 -24.58
C ALA A 315 5.61 4.99 -23.84
N VAL A 316 5.91 5.47 -22.63
CA VAL A 316 4.88 5.87 -21.65
C VAL A 316 4.84 7.39 -21.36
N GLY A 317 5.77 8.19 -21.89
CA GLY A 317 5.78 9.66 -21.69
C GLY A 317 4.72 10.38 -22.53
N GLU A 318 4.14 11.50 -22.09
CA GLU A 318 2.97 12.15 -22.72
C GLU A 318 3.05 12.36 -24.25
N ALA A 319 4.25 12.63 -24.80
CA ALA A 319 4.50 12.79 -26.23
C ALA A 319 5.41 11.69 -26.82
N SER A 320 5.53 10.55 -26.15
CA SER A 320 6.52 9.52 -26.51
C SER A 320 6.05 8.60 -27.63
N SER A 321 6.99 8.22 -28.50
CA SER A 321 6.82 7.20 -29.52
C SER A 321 7.71 5.99 -29.20
N VAL A 322 7.33 4.81 -29.68
CA VAL A 322 8.13 3.58 -29.52
C VAL A 322 9.49 3.76 -30.19
N ALA A 323 9.50 4.29 -31.42
CA ALA A 323 10.74 4.63 -32.09
C ALA A 323 10.67 5.93 -32.91
N SER A 324 11.82 6.57 -33.10
CA SER A 324 12.07 7.50 -34.20
C SER A 324 13.28 6.99 -34.97
N LEU A 325 13.07 6.66 -36.24
CA LEU A 325 14.07 6.12 -37.16
C LEU A 325 14.40 7.16 -38.24
N SER A 326 14.52 8.42 -37.82
CA SER A 326 14.78 9.55 -38.71
C SER A 326 16.09 9.32 -39.46
N GLY A 327 16.06 9.38 -40.80
CA GLY A 327 17.26 9.17 -41.62
C GLY A 327 17.74 7.72 -41.73
N VAL A 328 17.04 6.74 -41.12
CA VAL A 328 17.34 5.33 -41.32
C VAL A 328 16.71 4.84 -42.62
N THR A 329 17.52 4.22 -43.48
CA THR A 329 17.06 3.60 -44.72
C THR A 329 16.89 2.09 -44.55
N LEU A 330 15.71 1.57 -44.90
CA LEU A 330 15.49 0.13 -45.08
C LEU A 330 15.86 -0.21 -46.53
N SER A 331 16.89 -1.05 -46.72
CA SER A 331 17.42 -1.44 -48.03
C SER A 331 17.68 -2.95 -48.11
N GLY A 332 16.60 -3.73 -48.19
CA GLY A 332 16.62 -5.19 -48.30
C GLY A 332 16.58 -5.93 -46.96
N GLY A 333 16.47 -5.21 -45.84
CA GLY A 333 16.28 -5.78 -44.51
C GLY A 333 14.81 -5.95 -44.13
N ALA A 334 14.59 -6.36 -42.88
CA ALA A 334 13.27 -6.52 -42.28
C ALA A 334 13.13 -5.65 -41.02
N VAL A 335 11.94 -5.10 -40.81
CA VAL A 335 11.53 -4.44 -39.57
C VAL A 335 10.28 -5.11 -39.04
N SER A 336 10.29 -5.62 -37.82
CA SER A 336 9.11 -6.14 -37.12
C SER A 336 8.72 -5.22 -35.98
N ILE A 337 7.42 -4.92 -35.87
CA ILE A 337 6.88 -4.11 -34.79
C ILE A 337 5.65 -4.84 -34.26
N ALA A 338 5.82 -5.55 -33.15
CA ALA A 338 4.77 -6.40 -32.59
C ALA A 338 4.53 -6.07 -31.13
N ARG A 339 3.26 -5.97 -30.73
CA ARG A 339 2.87 -5.80 -29.31
C ARG A 339 3.41 -4.51 -28.67
N CYS A 340 3.69 -3.49 -29.46
CA CYS A 340 4.22 -2.23 -28.95
C CYS A 340 3.11 -1.23 -28.63
N ALA A 341 3.33 -0.40 -27.61
CA ALA A 341 2.40 0.62 -27.15
C ALA A 341 3.10 1.99 -27.02
N ALA A 342 2.46 3.03 -27.56
CA ALA A 342 2.88 4.42 -27.40
C ALA A 342 1.74 5.28 -26.86
N THR A 343 2.05 6.16 -25.91
CA THR A 343 1.10 7.18 -25.41
C THR A 343 0.85 8.25 -26.46
N GLY A 344 1.89 8.65 -27.21
CA GLY A 344 1.76 9.56 -28.33
C GLY A 344 1.01 8.92 -29.52
N ALA A 345 0.44 9.76 -30.39
CA ALA A 345 -0.29 9.30 -31.58
C ALA A 345 0.60 8.58 -32.62
N THR A 346 1.91 8.80 -32.53
CA THR A 346 2.92 8.20 -33.42
C THR A 346 3.53 6.97 -32.77
N LEU A 347 3.50 5.83 -33.46
CA LEU A 347 4.18 4.60 -33.02
C LEU A 347 5.66 4.66 -33.40
N VAL A 348 5.93 4.81 -34.69
CA VAL A 348 7.29 4.91 -35.26
C VAL A 348 7.31 6.01 -36.32
N SER A 349 8.34 6.84 -36.33
CA SER A 349 8.53 7.92 -37.31
C SER A 349 9.82 7.78 -38.11
N GLY A 350 9.88 8.42 -39.29
CA GLY A 350 11.15 8.72 -39.99
C GLY A 350 11.75 7.62 -40.87
N LEU A 351 11.25 6.38 -40.82
CA LEU A 351 11.80 5.25 -41.59
C LEU A 351 11.63 5.46 -43.11
N ALA A 352 12.74 5.51 -43.84
CA ALA A 352 12.75 5.59 -45.30
C ALA A 352 12.87 4.20 -45.92
N ILE A 353 11.84 3.74 -46.62
CA ILE A 353 11.81 2.39 -47.22
C ILE A 353 12.23 2.48 -48.68
N THR A 354 13.40 1.94 -49.02
CA THR A 354 13.86 1.79 -50.41
C THR A 354 13.57 0.39 -50.95
N SER A 355 13.77 -0.62 -50.11
CA SER A 355 13.44 -2.04 -50.35
C SER A 355 13.47 -2.77 -49.00
N GLY A 356 12.80 -3.92 -48.88
CA GLY A 356 12.68 -4.66 -47.62
C GLY A 356 11.23 -4.76 -47.15
N VAL A 357 11.04 -5.32 -45.96
CA VAL A 357 9.70 -5.64 -45.43
C VAL A 357 9.51 -5.04 -44.05
N VAL A 358 8.37 -4.37 -43.84
CA VAL A 358 7.93 -3.91 -42.52
C VAL A 358 6.69 -4.72 -42.13
N SER A 359 6.80 -5.55 -41.10
CA SER A 359 5.69 -6.37 -40.59
C SER A 359 5.24 -5.84 -39.24
N VAL A 360 3.92 -5.71 -39.06
CA VAL A 360 3.34 -5.15 -37.84
C VAL A 360 2.23 -6.03 -37.28
N GLN A 361 2.13 -6.15 -35.96
CA GLN A 361 1.11 -6.96 -35.29
C GLN A 361 0.73 -6.40 -33.92
N CYS A 362 -0.57 -6.29 -33.62
CA CYS A 362 -1.08 -5.84 -32.31
C CYS A 362 -0.34 -4.64 -31.73
N ASN A 363 -0.48 -3.45 -32.30
CA ASN A 363 0.16 -2.27 -31.72
C ASN A 363 -0.88 -1.26 -31.25
N ARG A 364 -0.52 -0.40 -30.29
CA ARG A 364 -1.35 0.71 -29.81
C ARG A 364 -0.56 2.02 -29.89
N ALA A 365 -1.20 3.09 -30.34
CA ALA A 365 -0.64 4.43 -30.33
C ALA A 365 -1.73 5.47 -30.08
N GLY A 366 -1.52 6.45 -29.20
CA GLY A 366 -2.50 7.50 -28.92
C GLY A 366 -3.83 6.94 -28.39
N GLY A 367 -3.75 5.91 -27.53
CA GLY A 367 -4.93 5.23 -26.96
C GLY A 367 -5.66 4.24 -27.89
N ARG A 368 -5.40 4.24 -29.20
CA ARG A 368 -6.08 3.37 -30.18
C ARG A 368 -5.26 2.15 -30.59
N VAL A 369 -5.92 1.00 -30.71
CA VAL A 369 -5.32 -0.22 -31.29
C VAL A 369 -5.27 -0.09 -32.81
N LEU A 370 -4.11 -0.36 -33.40
CA LEU A 370 -3.86 -0.23 -34.84
C LEU A 370 -4.23 -1.55 -35.54
N ARG A 371 -5.30 -1.52 -36.34
CA ARG A 371 -5.88 -2.73 -36.98
C ARG A 371 -5.66 -2.78 -38.49
N SER A 372 -5.53 -1.63 -39.14
CA SER A 372 -5.40 -1.51 -40.58
C SER A 372 -4.11 -0.82 -41.02
N SER A 373 -3.69 -1.01 -42.27
CA SER A 373 -2.54 -0.28 -42.83
C SER A 373 -2.73 1.25 -42.82
N GLY A 374 -3.99 1.72 -42.89
CA GLY A 374 -4.33 3.13 -42.71
C GLY A 374 -4.04 3.64 -41.30
N ASP A 375 -4.32 2.82 -40.28
CA ASP A 375 -4.04 3.16 -38.89
C ASP A 375 -2.54 3.34 -38.62
N TYR A 376 -1.74 2.43 -39.17
CA TYR A 376 -0.28 2.47 -39.10
C TYR A 376 0.30 3.67 -39.86
N ARG A 377 -0.28 4.03 -41.01
CA ARG A 377 0.10 5.25 -41.75
C ARG A 377 -0.11 6.51 -40.91
N MET A 378 -1.26 6.61 -40.22
CA MET A 378 -1.51 7.71 -39.28
C MET A 378 -0.58 7.66 -38.06
N ALA A 379 -0.06 6.49 -37.70
CA ALA A 379 0.90 6.30 -36.62
C ALA A 379 2.38 6.43 -37.07
N GLY A 380 2.64 6.92 -38.29
CA GLY A 380 3.97 7.27 -38.81
C GLY A 380 4.66 6.22 -39.70
N LEU A 381 3.98 5.10 -40.02
CA LEU A 381 4.52 4.02 -40.85
C LEU A 381 3.82 3.97 -42.23
N PRO A 382 4.46 4.41 -43.32
CA PRO A 382 3.78 4.64 -44.60
C PRO A 382 3.37 3.36 -45.35
N SER A 383 4.16 2.28 -45.22
CA SER A 383 3.96 1.00 -45.90
C SER A 383 4.30 -0.16 -44.97
N VAL A 384 3.31 -1.01 -44.67
CA VAL A 384 3.42 -2.12 -43.71
C VAL A 384 2.60 -3.33 -44.16
N SER A 385 3.07 -4.53 -43.80
CA SER A 385 2.31 -5.77 -43.84
C SER A 385 1.68 -6.02 -42.47
N VAL A 386 0.35 -5.96 -42.39
CA VAL A 386 -0.38 -6.12 -41.12
C VAL A 386 -0.70 -7.60 -40.91
N VAL A 387 -0.16 -8.18 -39.84
CA VAL A 387 -0.48 -9.55 -39.40
C VAL A 387 -1.59 -9.47 -38.35
N PRO A 388 -2.66 -10.30 -38.45
CA PRO A 388 -3.72 -10.36 -37.45
C PRO A 388 -3.18 -10.67 -36.06
N CYS A 389 -3.87 -10.20 -35.02
CA CYS A 389 -3.41 -10.38 -33.64
C CYS A 389 -3.30 -11.84 -33.19
N ASP A 390 -4.21 -12.68 -33.65
CA ASP A 390 -4.23 -14.12 -33.37
C ASP A 390 -3.40 -14.93 -34.38
N GLY A 391 -2.85 -14.25 -35.39
CA GLY A 391 -2.01 -14.86 -36.41
C GLY A 391 -0.56 -15.01 -35.94
N CYS A 392 0.20 -15.78 -36.71
CA CYS A 392 1.64 -15.84 -36.57
C CYS A 392 2.27 -15.74 -37.96
N ALA A 393 3.45 -15.13 -38.03
CA ALA A 393 4.17 -14.96 -39.28
C ALA A 393 5.68 -15.10 -39.02
N ALA A 394 6.38 -15.79 -39.93
CA ALA A 394 7.83 -15.93 -39.85
C ALA A 394 8.53 -14.57 -39.75
N ALA A 395 8.04 -13.56 -40.48
CA ALA A 395 8.61 -12.20 -40.49
C ALA A 395 8.49 -11.44 -39.16
N LEU A 396 7.75 -11.98 -38.18
CA LEU A 396 7.62 -11.42 -36.82
C LEU A 396 8.32 -12.28 -35.76
N ALA A 397 8.51 -13.58 -36.03
CA ALA A 397 8.98 -14.55 -35.04
C ALA A 397 10.40 -15.05 -35.32
N CYS A 398 10.84 -15.05 -36.58
CA CYS A 398 12.05 -15.76 -37.01
C CYS A 398 13.04 -14.81 -37.69
N PHE A 399 14.33 -15.01 -37.41
CA PHE A 399 15.40 -14.38 -38.18
C PHE A 399 15.59 -15.10 -39.51
N ASP A 400 15.18 -14.46 -40.61
CA ASP A 400 15.08 -15.06 -41.95
C ASP A 400 16.39 -15.77 -42.40
N ALA A 401 17.55 -15.14 -42.21
CA ALA A 401 18.83 -15.67 -42.68
C ALA A 401 19.16 -17.07 -42.11
N LEU A 402 18.75 -17.33 -40.86
CA LEU A 402 19.01 -18.58 -40.15
C LEU A 402 17.74 -19.44 -39.96
N THR A 403 16.64 -19.10 -40.61
CA THR A 403 15.39 -19.90 -40.56
C THR A 403 15.35 -20.90 -41.71
N ALA A 404 15.12 -22.18 -41.39
CA ALA A 404 14.99 -23.28 -42.35
C ALA A 404 13.54 -23.44 -42.83
N SER A 405 12.59 -23.40 -41.90
CA SER A 405 11.15 -23.51 -42.17
C SER A 405 10.33 -22.85 -41.05
N PHE A 406 9.09 -22.50 -41.36
CA PHE A 406 8.12 -21.97 -40.41
C PHE A 406 6.80 -22.74 -40.55
N SER A 407 6.39 -23.44 -39.49
CA SER A 407 5.17 -24.24 -39.43
C SER A 407 4.61 -24.21 -38.02
N ASP A 408 3.28 -24.22 -37.86
CA ASP A 408 2.61 -24.20 -36.56
C ASP A 408 3.10 -23.08 -35.61
N CYS A 409 3.42 -21.92 -36.17
CA CYS A 409 3.96 -20.76 -35.44
C CYS A 409 5.34 -20.96 -34.81
N VAL A 410 6.09 -21.98 -35.22
CA VAL A 410 7.43 -22.30 -34.72
C VAL A 410 8.46 -22.16 -35.84
N CYS A 411 9.60 -21.54 -35.53
CA CYS A 411 10.74 -21.45 -36.42
C CYS A 411 11.62 -22.70 -36.27
N SER A 412 11.94 -23.37 -37.38
CA SER A 412 13.00 -24.38 -37.42
C SER A 412 14.28 -23.74 -37.93
N CYS A 413 15.40 -23.90 -37.23
CA CYS A 413 16.63 -23.16 -37.52
C CYS A 413 17.58 -23.92 -38.46
N ARG A 414 18.27 -23.18 -39.33
CA ARG A 414 19.44 -23.66 -40.08
C ARG A 414 20.62 -23.80 -39.12
N ALA A 415 21.68 -24.47 -39.57
CA ALA A 415 22.93 -24.54 -38.84
C ALA A 415 23.43 -23.13 -38.48
N GLY A 416 23.76 -22.91 -37.20
CA GLY A 416 24.19 -21.62 -36.65
C GLY A 416 23.07 -20.79 -36.02
N GLY A 417 21.79 -21.11 -36.25
CA GLY A 417 20.67 -20.50 -35.53
C GLY A 417 20.42 -21.17 -34.18
N VAL A 418 20.15 -20.36 -33.15
CA VAL A 418 19.92 -20.78 -31.76
C VAL A 418 18.62 -20.16 -31.24
N GLY A 419 17.88 -20.92 -30.43
CA GLY A 419 16.62 -20.51 -29.81
C GLY A 419 15.41 -20.50 -30.76
N GLU A 420 14.23 -20.16 -30.21
CA GLU A 420 12.95 -20.23 -30.93
C GLU A 420 12.84 -19.26 -32.11
N ALA A 421 13.62 -18.18 -32.10
CA ALA A 421 13.66 -17.17 -33.17
C ALA A 421 14.81 -17.37 -34.17
N CYS A 422 15.57 -18.48 -34.06
CA CYS A 422 16.73 -18.80 -34.90
C CYS A 422 17.79 -17.69 -34.95
N LEU A 423 18.14 -17.14 -33.79
CA LEU A 423 19.09 -16.04 -33.69
C LEU A 423 20.54 -16.55 -33.77
N PRO A 424 21.51 -15.72 -34.21
CA PRO A 424 22.92 -16.11 -34.25
C PRO A 424 23.55 -16.48 -32.89
N PHE A 425 22.96 -15.98 -31.81
CA PHE A 425 23.40 -16.17 -30.43
C PHE A 425 22.21 -16.50 -29.54
N ASP A 426 22.47 -17.25 -28.47
CA ASP A 426 21.48 -17.47 -27.41
C ASP A 426 21.24 -16.16 -26.66
N VAL A 427 20.02 -15.66 -26.76
CA VAL A 427 19.56 -14.43 -26.10
C VAL A 427 18.22 -14.71 -25.42
N PRO A 428 17.90 -14.05 -24.30
CA PRO A 428 16.66 -14.30 -23.57
C PRO A 428 15.45 -14.25 -24.49
N PRO A 429 14.49 -15.17 -24.39
CA PRO A 429 13.33 -15.15 -25.27
C PRO A 429 12.46 -13.91 -25.00
N ALA A 430 11.68 -13.50 -25.99
CA ALA A 430 10.49 -12.72 -25.69
C ALA A 430 9.60 -13.59 -24.80
N ARG A 431 9.10 -13.07 -23.66
CA ARG A 431 8.16 -13.84 -22.82
C ARG A 431 7.08 -14.43 -23.73
N SER A 432 7.00 -15.76 -23.79
CA SER A 432 5.98 -16.44 -24.57
C SER A 432 4.64 -16.10 -23.94
N GLY A 433 3.87 -15.21 -24.57
CA GLY A 433 2.45 -15.07 -24.30
C GLY A 433 1.80 -16.40 -24.63
N GLY A 434 1.59 -17.23 -23.60
CA GLY A 434 1.02 -18.56 -23.72
C GLY A 434 -0.27 -18.49 -24.52
N GLY A 435 -0.35 -19.32 -25.55
CA GLY A 435 -1.46 -19.37 -26.50
C GLY A 435 -2.82 -19.43 -25.81
N GLY A 436 -3.81 -18.85 -26.49
CA GLY A 436 -5.19 -18.69 -26.04
C GLY A 436 -5.86 -19.99 -25.57
N GLY A 437 -5.59 -20.37 -24.32
CA GLY A 437 -6.41 -21.31 -23.59
C GLY A 437 -7.80 -20.71 -23.40
N ALA A 438 -8.84 -21.50 -23.66
CA ALA A 438 -10.24 -21.08 -23.63
C ALA A 438 -10.57 -20.24 -22.36
N PRO A 439 -11.44 -19.22 -22.47
CA PRO A 439 -11.87 -18.39 -21.34
C PRO A 439 -12.75 -19.19 -20.37
N GLY A 440 -12.13 -20.08 -19.60
CA GLY A 440 -12.74 -20.74 -18.46
C GLY A 440 -12.38 -20.00 -17.18
N CYS A 441 -13.36 -19.77 -16.31
CA CYS A 441 -13.09 -19.39 -14.92
C CYS A 441 -12.38 -20.56 -14.23
N VAL A 442 -11.36 -20.26 -13.43
CA VAL A 442 -10.81 -21.24 -12.51
C VAL A 442 -11.85 -21.41 -11.40
N SER A 443 -12.38 -22.63 -11.24
CA SER A 443 -13.45 -22.88 -10.28
C SER A 443 -13.32 -24.16 -9.48
N GLY A 444 -13.83 -24.13 -8.25
CA GLY A 444 -13.89 -25.29 -7.36
C GLY A 444 -12.52 -25.81 -6.88
N VAL A 445 -11.49 -24.96 -6.91
CA VAL A 445 -10.12 -25.33 -6.52
C VAL A 445 -9.69 -24.59 -5.25
N THR A 446 -8.78 -25.21 -4.50
CA THR A 446 -8.06 -24.57 -3.39
C THR A 446 -6.64 -24.28 -3.82
N LEU A 447 -6.24 -23.01 -3.78
CA LEU A 447 -4.87 -22.57 -4.03
C LEU A 447 -4.11 -22.54 -2.70
N THR A 448 -3.00 -23.27 -2.65
CA THR A 448 -2.08 -23.33 -1.51
C THR A 448 -0.68 -22.82 -1.84
N GLU A 449 -0.49 -22.31 -3.06
CA GLU A 449 0.76 -21.72 -3.53
C GLU A 449 0.49 -20.34 -4.15
N SER A 450 1.46 -19.44 -4.03
CA SER A 450 1.38 -18.09 -4.63
C SER A 450 1.40 -18.18 -6.16
N VAL A 451 0.55 -17.41 -6.82
CA VAL A 451 0.43 -17.41 -8.29
C VAL A 451 0.14 -16.00 -8.82
N THR A 452 0.71 -15.66 -9.97
CA THR A 452 0.33 -14.46 -10.73
C THR A 452 -0.63 -14.87 -11.83
N VAL A 453 -1.83 -14.28 -11.83
CA VAL A 453 -2.87 -14.46 -12.84
C VAL A 453 -2.80 -13.29 -13.79
N GLY A 454 -2.67 -13.58 -15.08
CA GLY A 454 -2.76 -12.54 -16.09
C GLY A 454 -2.27 -12.97 -17.46
N ASP A 455 -1.27 -13.87 -17.54
CA ASP A 455 -0.75 -14.62 -18.70
C ASP A 455 -1.28 -14.24 -20.09
N TRP A 456 -1.22 -12.96 -20.45
CA TRP A 456 -1.76 -12.40 -21.69
C TRP A 456 -3.27 -12.63 -21.94
N ARG A 457 -4.05 -12.94 -20.91
CA ARG A 457 -5.50 -13.09 -21.01
C ARG A 457 -6.17 -11.73 -20.85
N ALA A 458 -7.20 -11.47 -21.64
CA ALA A 458 -8.09 -10.33 -21.43
C ALA A 458 -8.99 -10.52 -20.20
N THR A 459 -9.11 -11.76 -19.70
CA THR A 459 -9.99 -12.10 -18.60
C THR A 459 -9.28 -12.98 -17.57
N ALA A 460 -9.30 -12.54 -16.32
CA ALA A 460 -8.90 -13.30 -15.14
C ALA A 460 -10.16 -13.58 -14.32
N CYS A 461 -10.58 -14.84 -14.23
CA CYS A 461 -11.81 -15.22 -13.51
C CYS A 461 -11.54 -16.32 -12.50
N LEU A 462 -11.90 -16.07 -11.24
CA LEU A 462 -11.89 -16.99 -10.12
C LEU A 462 -13.34 -17.13 -9.61
N ASP A 463 -13.89 -18.34 -9.62
CA ASP A 463 -15.24 -18.61 -9.11
C ASP A 463 -15.24 -19.78 -8.14
N SER A 464 -15.68 -19.59 -6.90
CA SER A 464 -15.65 -20.64 -5.87
C SER A 464 -14.24 -21.18 -5.61
N VAL A 465 -13.25 -20.28 -5.59
CA VAL A 465 -11.83 -20.58 -5.32
C VAL A 465 -11.50 -20.26 -3.86
N VAL A 466 -10.81 -21.16 -3.19
CA VAL A 466 -10.32 -20.96 -1.82
C VAL A 466 -8.81 -20.66 -1.87
N LEU A 467 -8.40 -19.50 -1.41
CA LEU A 467 -7.00 -19.13 -1.22
C LEU A 467 -6.65 -19.44 0.24
N SER A 468 -5.80 -20.44 0.47
CA SER A 468 -5.54 -20.95 1.83
C SER A 468 -4.07 -20.84 2.21
N GLY A 469 -3.82 -20.23 3.38
CA GLY A 469 -2.49 -20.06 3.95
C GLY A 469 -1.85 -18.71 3.60
N PRO A 470 -0.58 -18.47 4.01
CA PRO A 470 0.12 -17.21 3.83
C PRO A 470 0.64 -17.05 2.39
N ILE A 471 -0.24 -17.17 1.41
CA ILE A 471 0.07 -17.09 -0.02
C ILE A 471 -0.35 -15.75 -0.61
N THR A 472 0.25 -15.40 -1.75
CA THR A 472 -0.12 -14.20 -2.52
C THR A 472 -0.61 -14.61 -3.90
N VAL A 473 -1.86 -14.29 -4.21
CA VAL A 473 -2.43 -14.39 -5.55
C VAL A 473 -2.45 -12.99 -6.15
N ALA A 474 -1.71 -12.76 -7.22
CA ALA A 474 -1.59 -11.44 -7.85
C ALA A 474 -2.29 -11.43 -9.20
N VAL A 475 -3.24 -10.52 -9.41
CA VAL A 475 -3.75 -10.16 -10.74
C VAL A 475 -3.00 -8.91 -11.20
N ASP A 476 -1.88 -9.13 -11.87
CA ASP A 476 -1.09 -8.05 -12.45
C ASP A 476 -1.74 -7.59 -13.76
N LEU A 477 -2.38 -6.42 -13.72
CA LEU A 477 -3.07 -5.86 -14.89
C LEU A 477 -2.10 -5.65 -16.06
N ARG A 478 -0.81 -5.41 -15.79
CA ARG A 478 0.23 -5.26 -16.81
C ARG A 478 0.45 -6.54 -17.63
N SER A 479 0.29 -7.69 -16.99
CA SER A 479 0.50 -9.00 -17.62
C SER A 479 -0.69 -9.47 -18.48
N MET A 480 -1.83 -8.78 -18.39
CA MET A 480 -3.04 -9.08 -19.13
C MET A 480 -2.99 -8.57 -20.59
N ASN A 481 -3.98 -8.95 -21.41
CA ASN A 481 -4.01 -8.55 -22.82
C ASN A 481 -4.34 -7.06 -23.02
N VAL A 482 -3.31 -6.27 -23.28
CA VAL A 482 -3.40 -4.81 -23.47
C VAL A 482 -4.12 -4.43 -24.77
N PHE A 483 -4.17 -5.35 -25.73
CA PHE A 483 -4.83 -5.17 -27.02
C PHE A 483 -6.30 -5.58 -27.01
N ALA A 484 -6.80 -6.09 -25.88
CA ALA A 484 -8.22 -6.31 -25.68
C ALA A 484 -8.99 -4.98 -25.60
N ASP A 485 -10.29 -5.04 -25.89
CA ASP A 485 -11.15 -3.87 -25.76
C ASP A 485 -11.32 -3.47 -24.26
N ALA A 486 -11.30 -4.45 -23.35
CA ALA A 486 -11.36 -4.28 -21.89
C ALA A 486 -10.60 -5.41 -21.16
N LEU A 487 -10.13 -5.14 -19.95
CA LEU A 487 -9.64 -6.17 -19.02
C LEU A 487 -10.74 -6.58 -18.05
N ASN A 488 -11.08 -7.85 -17.99
CA ASN A 488 -12.11 -8.35 -17.06
C ASN A 488 -11.45 -9.14 -15.93
N VAL A 489 -11.54 -8.65 -14.70
CA VAL A 489 -11.12 -9.38 -13.50
C VAL A 489 -12.37 -9.71 -12.70
N THR A 490 -12.72 -10.98 -12.59
CA THR A 490 -13.93 -11.43 -11.89
C THR A 490 -13.58 -12.38 -10.76
N LEU A 491 -14.05 -12.07 -9.55
CA LEU A 491 -14.00 -12.94 -8.39
C LEU A 491 -15.42 -13.16 -7.88
N ARG A 492 -15.85 -14.43 -7.86
CA ARG A 492 -17.18 -14.87 -7.40
C ARG A 492 -17.03 -15.95 -6.36
N HIS A 493 -17.79 -15.89 -5.27
CA HIS A 493 -17.81 -16.94 -4.24
C HIS A 493 -16.42 -17.36 -3.72
N CYS A 494 -15.45 -16.44 -3.77
CA CYS A 494 -14.07 -16.76 -3.40
C CYS A 494 -13.88 -16.63 -1.89
N VAL A 495 -13.04 -17.50 -1.32
CA VAL A 495 -12.72 -17.49 0.11
C VAL A 495 -11.24 -17.24 0.29
N LEU A 496 -10.86 -16.19 1.04
CA LEU A 496 -9.48 -15.93 1.44
C LEU A 496 -9.32 -16.36 2.89
N ALA A 497 -8.50 -17.36 3.16
CA ALA A 497 -8.37 -17.97 4.49
C ALA A 497 -6.90 -18.07 4.94
N GLY A 498 -6.67 -17.87 6.24
CA GLY A 498 -5.38 -18.18 6.88
C GLY A 498 -4.23 -17.27 6.45
N GLY A 499 -4.49 -15.98 6.25
CA GLY A 499 -3.45 -15.01 5.91
C GLY A 499 -3.26 -14.74 4.41
N ALA A 500 -4.10 -15.33 3.55
CA ALA A 500 -3.96 -15.20 2.09
C ALA A 500 -4.16 -13.75 1.62
N GLN A 501 -3.31 -13.31 0.67
CA GLN A 501 -3.37 -12.00 0.06
C GLN A 501 -3.82 -12.09 -1.41
N LEU A 502 -4.81 -11.31 -1.80
CA LEU A 502 -5.18 -11.09 -3.19
C LEU A 502 -4.73 -9.69 -3.61
N ARG A 503 -3.73 -9.58 -4.50
CA ARG A 503 -3.23 -8.30 -5.00
C ARG A 503 -3.74 -8.05 -6.40
N ILE A 504 -4.39 -6.91 -6.66
CA ILE A 504 -4.88 -6.54 -8.01
C ILE A 504 -4.30 -5.16 -8.35
N GLY A 505 -3.78 -5.00 -9.57
CA GLY A 505 -3.26 -3.72 -10.05
C GLY A 505 -1.81 -3.81 -10.54
N GLY A 506 -0.95 -2.89 -10.09
CA GLY A 506 0.48 -2.89 -10.41
C GLY A 506 0.90 -1.88 -11.49
N LEU A 507 0.02 -0.96 -11.89
CA LEU A 507 0.29 0.01 -12.95
C LEU A 507 0.78 1.34 -12.38
N SER A 508 1.77 1.94 -13.04
CA SER A 508 2.06 3.37 -12.87
C SER A 508 0.96 4.21 -13.55
N GLU A 509 0.83 5.49 -13.16
CA GLU A 509 -0.16 6.39 -13.79
C GLU A 509 0.06 6.52 -15.30
N SER A 510 1.32 6.58 -15.73
CA SER A 510 1.68 6.66 -17.14
C SER A 510 1.27 5.38 -17.87
N THR A 511 1.52 4.21 -17.30
CA THR A 511 1.15 2.91 -17.90
C THR A 511 -0.36 2.74 -17.92
N ALA A 512 -1.07 3.14 -16.86
CA ALA A 512 -2.52 3.07 -16.78
C ALA A 512 -3.21 3.83 -17.93
N ARG A 513 -2.60 4.90 -18.47
CA ARG A 513 -3.10 5.63 -19.65
C ARG A 513 -2.99 4.84 -20.96
N LEU A 514 -2.10 3.84 -21.03
CA LEU A 514 -1.93 2.95 -22.19
C LEU A 514 -2.83 1.71 -22.15
N MET A 515 -3.25 1.33 -20.95
CA MET A 515 -4.05 0.15 -20.71
C MET A 515 -5.49 0.35 -21.21
N PRO A 516 -6.16 -0.70 -21.72
CA PRO A 516 -7.60 -0.65 -21.91
C PRO A 516 -8.29 -0.55 -20.53
N HIS A 517 -9.52 -0.05 -20.52
CA HIS A 517 -10.29 0.05 -19.29
C HIS A 517 -10.45 -1.33 -18.62
N ALA A 518 -10.38 -1.35 -17.29
CA ALA A 518 -10.49 -2.58 -16.49
C ALA A 518 -11.82 -2.64 -15.75
N LEU A 519 -12.46 -3.81 -15.78
CA LEU A 519 -13.67 -4.16 -15.04
C LEU A 519 -13.29 -5.19 -13.97
N VAL A 520 -13.08 -4.72 -12.75
CA VAL A 520 -12.73 -5.54 -11.59
C VAL A 520 -13.98 -5.77 -10.75
N ASN A 521 -14.58 -6.95 -10.87
CA ASN A 521 -15.81 -7.32 -10.17
C ASN A 521 -15.53 -8.39 -9.11
N MET A 522 -15.66 -8.01 -7.84
CA MET A 522 -15.54 -8.88 -6.68
C MET A 522 -16.91 -8.99 -6.02
N THR A 523 -17.54 -10.16 -6.10
CA THR A 523 -18.88 -10.40 -5.58
C THR A 523 -18.93 -11.67 -4.74
N ASN A 524 -19.62 -11.64 -3.60
CA ASN A 524 -19.71 -12.79 -2.68
C ASN A 524 -18.30 -13.27 -2.26
N VAL A 525 -17.40 -12.34 -1.93
CA VAL A 525 -16.07 -12.69 -1.42
C VAL A 525 -16.12 -12.79 0.09
N THR A 526 -15.61 -13.88 0.65
CA THR A 526 -15.51 -14.09 2.09
C THR A 526 -14.04 -14.12 2.49
N SER A 527 -13.65 -13.29 3.44
CA SER A 527 -12.30 -13.30 4.01
C SER A 527 -12.35 -13.75 5.47
N LEU A 528 -11.55 -14.75 5.81
CA LEU A 528 -11.30 -15.28 7.14
C LEU A 528 -9.79 -15.16 7.42
N GLU A 529 -9.35 -13.97 7.85
CA GLU A 529 -7.93 -13.59 7.99
C GLU A 529 -7.20 -13.33 6.67
N GLY A 530 -7.91 -13.11 5.57
CA GLY A 530 -7.32 -12.72 4.29
C GLY A 530 -7.36 -11.22 4.03
N THR A 531 -6.52 -10.76 3.09
CA THR A 531 -6.39 -9.35 2.74
C THR A 531 -6.53 -9.16 1.22
N ILE A 532 -7.41 -8.25 0.80
CA ILE A 532 -7.48 -7.78 -0.59
C ILE A 532 -6.63 -6.51 -0.69
N VAL A 533 -5.71 -6.44 -1.65
CA VAL A 533 -4.84 -5.29 -1.89
C VAL A 533 -5.08 -4.78 -3.31
N LEU A 534 -5.56 -3.55 -3.42
CA LEU A 534 -5.58 -2.83 -4.69
C LEU A 534 -4.42 -1.86 -4.71
N HIS A 535 -3.59 -1.91 -5.75
CA HIS A 535 -2.37 -1.10 -5.79
C HIS A 535 -2.08 -0.49 -7.16
N GLY A 536 -1.55 0.73 -7.14
CA GLY A 536 -1.22 1.51 -8.34
C GLY A 536 -2.42 2.18 -9.01
N ALA A 537 -2.21 2.72 -10.20
CA ALA A 537 -3.21 3.46 -10.95
C ALA A 537 -4.17 2.53 -11.71
N MET A 538 -5.47 2.80 -11.65
CA MET A 538 -6.44 2.13 -12.50
C MET A 538 -6.41 2.72 -13.91
N PRO A 539 -6.56 1.89 -14.97
CA PRO A 539 -6.68 2.40 -16.34
C PRO A 539 -7.83 3.40 -16.48
N LEU A 540 -7.78 4.27 -17.49
CA LEU A 540 -8.87 5.22 -17.72
C LEU A 540 -10.21 4.50 -17.92
N HIS A 541 -11.28 5.11 -17.42
CA HIS A 541 -12.65 4.61 -17.61
C HIS A 541 -12.90 3.21 -17.01
N SER A 542 -12.11 2.83 -16.01
CA SER A 542 -12.24 1.54 -15.32
C SER A 542 -13.41 1.53 -14.32
N SER A 543 -13.80 0.33 -13.89
CA SER A 543 -14.76 0.10 -12.82
C SER A 543 -14.23 -0.98 -11.88
N VAL A 544 -14.23 -0.69 -10.59
CA VAL A 544 -13.90 -1.61 -9.50
C VAL A 544 -15.13 -1.75 -8.62
N LEU A 545 -15.71 -2.94 -8.56
CA LEU A 545 -16.90 -3.26 -7.77
C LEU A 545 -16.52 -4.31 -6.72
N LEU A 546 -16.80 -4.02 -5.45
CA LEU A 546 -16.75 -4.96 -4.34
C LEU A 546 -18.14 -5.02 -3.69
N ALA A 547 -18.87 -6.11 -3.92
CA ALA A 547 -20.26 -6.23 -3.51
C ALA A 547 -20.56 -7.53 -2.76
N ASN A 548 -21.59 -7.50 -1.89
CA ASN A 548 -22.12 -8.67 -1.20
C ASN A 548 -21.03 -9.49 -0.47
N SER A 549 -20.03 -8.82 0.10
CA SER A 549 -18.81 -9.48 0.58
C SER A 549 -18.66 -9.34 2.10
N THR A 550 -18.12 -10.38 2.74
CA THR A 550 -17.89 -10.44 4.18
C THR A 550 -16.38 -10.56 4.43
N LEU A 551 -15.73 -9.46 4.80
CA LEU A 551 -14.29 -9.41 4.92
C LEU A 551 -13.87 -9.31 6.40
N ARG A 552 -13.28 -10.37 6.94
CA ARG A 552 -12.81 -10.42 8.32
C ARG A 552 -11.30 -10.58 8.38
N ALA A 553 -10.65 -9.77 9.20
CA ALA A 553 -9.23 -9.87 9.50
C ALA A 553 -8.93 -9.47 10.95
N THR A 554 -7.83 -9.99 11.49
CA THR A 554 -7.31 -9.64 12.81
C THR A 554 -5.84 -9.27 12.72
N VAL A 555 -5.35 -8.50 13.71
CA VAL A 555 -3.93 -8.12 13.79
C VAL A 555 -3.00 -9.34 13.86
N CYS A 556 -3.47 -10.46 14.42
CA CYS A 556 -2.69 -11.70 14.52
C CYS A 556 -2.80 -12.60 13.29
N GLY A 557 -3.96 -12.65 12.63
CA GLY A 557 -4.21 -13.54 11.50
C GLY A 557 -3.75 -12.97 10.16
N SER A 558 -3.88 -11.65 9.95
CA SER A 558 -3.40 -10.98 8.75
C SER A 558 -1.88 -11.14 8.58
N GLN A 559 -1.45 -11.45 7.36
CA GLN A 559 -0.03 -11.52 6.97
C GLN A 559 0.42 -10.28 6.19
N TYR A 560 -0.41 -9.25 6.13
CA TYR A 560 -0.06 -8.01 5.47
C TYR A 560 1.02 -7.27 6.26
N VAL A 561 2.08 -6.86 5.58
CA VAL A 561 3.15 -6.02 6.14
C VAL A 561 3.11 -4.67 5.42
N PRO A 562 2.96 -3.55 6.15
CA PRO A 562 3.03 -2.21 5.56
C PRO A 562 4.31 -1.99 4.76
N THR A 563 4.17 -1.32 3.62
CA THR A 563 5.28 -0.96 2.73
C THR A 563 5.71 0.50 2.92
N THR A 564 4.90 1.30 3.62
CA THR A 564 5.20 2.69 3.98
C THR A 564 6.42 2.77 4.91
N ARG A 565 7.37 3.63 4.55
CA ARG A 565 8.62 3.80 5.29
C ARG A 565 8.38 4.17 6.76
N GLY A 566 9.08 3.50 7.67
CA GLY A 566 8.96 3.72 9.12
C GLY A 566 7.79 2.97 9.78
N HIS A 567 6.90 2.38 8.98
CA HIS A 567 5.73 1.65 9.47
C HIS A 567 5.87 0.12 9.33
N GLU A 568 7.02 -0.37 8.82
CA GLU A 568 7.24 -1.79 8.50
C GLU A 568 7.21 -2.70 9.74
N LYS A 569 7.41 -2.12 10.94
CA LYS A 569 7.38 -2.84 12.22
C LYS A 569 5.96 -2.96 12.82
N PHE A 570 5.01 -2.18 12.33
CA PHE A 570 3.65 -2.20 12.84
C PHE A 570 2.86 -3.30 12.17
N ARG A 571 2.11 -4.06 12.97
CA ARG A 571 1.17 -5.05 12.46
C ARG A 571 -0.21 -4.43 12.49
N TYR A 572 -0.80 -4.31 11.31
CA TYR A 572 -2.20 -4.01 11.13
C TYR A 572 -2.93 -5.28 10.70
N GLY A 573 -4.22 -5.37 11.00
CA GLY A 573 -5.07 -6.49 10.60
C GLY A 573 -6.01 -6.16 9.43
N PRO A 574 -5.56 -5.61 8.27
CA PRO A 574 -6.49 -5.09 7.28
C PRO A 574 -7.18 -6.18 6.48
N ALA A 575 -8.46 -5.93 6.21
CA ALA A 575 -9.27 -6.74 5.29
C ALA A 575 -9.15 -6.22 3.85
N LEU A 576 -9.02 -4.89 3.69
CA LEU A 576 -8.79 -4.21 2.42
C LEU A 576 -7.60 -3.25 2.54
N VAL A 577 -6.72 -3.24 1.54
CA VAL A 577 -5.60 -2.30 1.44
C VAL A 577 -5.69 -1.56 0.11
N LEU A 578 -5.53 -0.24 0.16
CA LEU A 578 -5.44 0.65 -0.99
C LEU A 578 -4.03 1.27 -1.01
N ASP A 579 -3.15 0.74 -1.86
CA ASP A 579 -1.73 1.12 -1.92
C ASP A 579 -1.42 1.95 -3.19
N GLY A 580 -1.33 3.26 -3.04
CA GLY A 580 -1.05 4.20 -4.12
C GLY A 580 -2.16 4.22 -5.18
N VAL A 581 -3.42 3.99 -4.75
CA VAL A 581 -4.57 3.86 -5.67
C VAL A 581 -4.89 5.21 -6.30
N ARG A 582 -4.79 5.26 -7.63
CA ARG A 582 -5.19 6.42 -8.44
C ARG A 582 -6.33 6.05 -9.37
N LEU A 583 -7.48 6.66 -9.15
CA LEU A 583 -8.65 6.54 -10.00
C LEU A 583 -8.56 7.62 -11.09
N LEU A 584 -8.55 7.21 -12.36
CA LEU A 584 -8.48 8.09 -13.54
C LEU A 584 -9.78 7.90 -14.34
N SER A 585 -10.75 8.81 -14.20
CA SER A 585 -12.11 8.60 -14.72
C SER A 585 -12.69 7.22 -14.35
N THR A 586 -12.33 6.73 -13.15
CA THR A 586 -12.61 5.37 -12.71
C THR A 586 -13.67 5.38 -11.61
N ARG A 587 -14.53 4.36 -11.60
CA ARG A 587 -15.53 4.15 -10.55
C ARG A 587 -15.06 3.06 -9.61
N PHE A 588 -14.79 3.40 -8.36
CA PHE A 588 -14.61 2.43 -7.28
C PHE A 588 -15.89 2.40 -6.46
N VAL A 589 -16.52 1.23 -6.37
CA VAL A 589 -17.82 1.03 -5.74
C VAL A 589 -17.71 -0.14 -4.77
N MET A 590 -17.93 0.15 -3.50
CA MET A 590 -18.11 -0.88 -2.47
C MET A 590 -19.54 -0.82 -1.98
N THR A 591 -20.27 -1.92 -2.08
CA THR A 591 -21.68 -1.95 -1.67
C THR A 591 -22.10 -3.24 -0.98
N ARG A 592 -23.10 -3.18 -0.09
CA ARG A 592 -23.65 -4.36 0.60
C ARG A 592 -22.57 -5.28 1.17
N SER A 593 -21.58 -4.72 1.83
CA SER A 593 -20.43 -5.47 2.30
C SER A 593 -20.13 -5.16 3.76
N THR A 594 -19.68 -6.17 4.49
CA THR A 594 -19.34 -6.06 5.91
C THR A 594 -17.85 -6.26 6.11
N LEU A 595 -17.18 -5.34 6.82
CA LEU A 595 -15.76 -5.44 7.13
C LEU A 595 -15.56 -5.51 8.64
N PHE A 596 -14.77 -6.48 9.09
CA PHE A 596 -14.47 -6.71 10.49
C PHE A 596 -12.97 -6.72 10.72
N CYS A 597 -12.51 -5.90 11.67
CA CYS A 597 -11.12 -5.81 12.06
C CYS A 597 -10.98 -5.83 13.59
N TYR A 598 -10.29 -6.83 14.13
CA TYR A 598 -10.03 -6.92 15.57
C TYR A 598 -8.54 -6.94 15.95
N GLY A 599 -8.23 -6.32 17.09
CA GLY A 599 -6.88 -6.19 17.65
C GLY A 599 -6.57 -4.74 18.03
N GLY A 600 -5.58 -4.53 18.91
CA GLY A 600 -5.29 -3.21 19.48
C GLY A 600 -5.04 -2.12 18.43
N SER A 601 -4.36 -2.45 17.33
CA SER A 601 -4.03 -1.50 16.25
C SER A 601 -4.74 -1.84 14.94
N CYS A 602 -5.98 -2.33 15.00
CA CYS A 602 -6.67 -2.80 13.80
C CYS A 602 -7.19 -1.66 12.92
N ALA A 603 -6.94 -1.74 11.62
CA ALA A 603 -7.52 -0.88 10.59
C ALA A 603 -8.23 -1.74 9.54
N ALA A 604 -9.56 -1.63 9.40
CA ALA A 604 -10.31 -2.50 8.47
C ALA A 604 -9.92 -2.25 7.01
N ILE A 605 -9.74 -0.97 6.68
CA ILE A 605 -9.20 -0.48 5.42
C ILE A 605 -7.88 0.24 5.73
N LEU A 606 -6.79 -0.19 5.11
CA LEU A 606 -5.50 0.47 5.21
C LEU A 606 -5.20 1.23 3.92
N VAL A 607 -4.73 2.47 4.01
CA VAL A 607 -4.31 3.28 2.86
C VAL A 607 -2.82 3.55 2.96
N GLU A 608 -2.08 3.24 1.89
CA GLU A 608 -0.64 3.50 1.77
C GLU A 608 -0.36 4.30 0.50
N HIS A 609 0.70 5.10 0.49
CA HIS A 609 1.15 5.89 -0.67
C HIS A 609 0.08 6.81 -1.32
N GLY A 610 -1.00 7.11 -0.58
CA GLY A 610 -2.09 8.01 -0.98
C GLY A 610 -3.24 7.35 -1.74
N LEU A 611 -4.44 7.92 -1.56
CA LEU A 611 -5.67 7.60 -2.29
C LEU A 611 -6.11 8.82 -3.09
N CYS A 612 -6.17 8.69 -4.42
CA CYS A 612 -6.47 9.82 -5.31
C CYS A 612 -7.62 9.49 -6.26
N ALA A 613 -8.65 10.33 -6.27
CA ALA A 613 -9.70 10.34 -7.29
C ALA A 613 -9.51 11.55 -8.20
N ASN A 614 -9.28 11.32 -9.50
CA ASN A 614 -9.05 12.37 -10.48
C ASN A 614 -9.81 12.15 -11.80
N LEU A 615 -9.97 13.20 -12.61
CA LEU A 615 -10.61 13.15 -13.93
C LEU A 615 -12.06 12.62 -13.88
N SER A 616 -12.92 13.20 -13.04
CA SER A 616 -14.31 12.77 -12.84
C SER A 616 -14.43 11.33 -12.35
N SER A 617 -13.56 10.95 -11.41
CA SER A 617 -13.60 9.63 -10.76
C SER A 617 -14.59 9.61 -9.61
N VAL A 618 -15.04 8.41 -9.24
CA VAL A 618 -15.96 8.19 -8.13
C VAL A 618 -15.37 7.14 -7.19
N PHE A 619 -15.22 7.48 -5.92
CA PHE A 619 -15.03 6.52 -4.83
C PHE A 619 -16.32 6.49 -4.01
N TYR A 620 -17.03 5.37 -4.05
CA TYR A 620 -18.37 5.23 -3.49
C TYR A 620 -18.45 4.02 -2.56
N MET A 621 -18.82 4.26 -1.30
CA MET A 621 -19.15 3.21 -0.34
C MET A 621 -20.62 3.37 0.05
N ASP A 622 -21.44 2.34 -0.18
CA ASP A 622 -22.89 2.39 0.06
C ASP A 622 -23.39 1.12 0.74
N ASN A 623 -24.31 1.22 1.70
CA ASN A 623 -24.86 0.03 2.39
C ASN A 623 -23.75 -0.88 2.96
N CYS A 624 -22.69 -0.28 3.49
CA CYS A 624 -21.56 -1.00 4.07
C CYS A 624 -21.58 -0.90 5.59
N ALA A 625 -21.33 -2.02 6.26
CA ALA A 625 -21.12 -2.06 7.70
C ALA A 625 -19.64 -2.30 8.00
N VAL A 626 -18.97 -1.36 8.67
CA VAL A 626 -17.55 -1.51 8.99
C VAL A 626 -17.36 -1.43 10.49
N VAL A 627 -16.84 -2.50 11.08
CA VAL A 627 -16.55 -2.61 12.50
C VAL A 627 -15.06 -2.85 12.66
N SER A 628 -14.39 -1.91 13.32
CA SER A 628 -12.98 -2.06 13.68
C SER A 628 -12.78 -1.67 15.13
N ARG A 629 -11.80 -2.25 15.82
CA ARG A 629 -11.50 -1.83 17.20
C ARG A 629 -10.95 -0.40 17.27
N ALA A 630 -9.97 -0.07 16.42
CA ALA A 630 -9.23 1.20 16.47
C ALA A 630 -9.59 2.13 15.30
N HIS A 631 -9.42 1.66 14.05
CA HIS A 631 -9.63 2.49 12.86
C HIS A 631 -10.48 1.80 11.80
N VAL A 632 -11.42 2.52 11.19
CA VAL A 632 -12.13 1.98 10.00
C VAL A 632 -11.23 2.07 8.77
N MET A 633 -10.77 3.27 8.44
CA MET A 633 -9.87 3.59 7.34
C MET A 633 -8.65 4.35 7.90
N TYR A 634 -7.48 3.72 7.88
CA TYR A 634 -6.25 4.30 8.41
C TYR A 634 -5.22 4.50 7.31
N ALA A 635 -4.82 5.75 7.06
CA ALA A 635 -3.81 6.07 6.07
C ALA A 635 -2.44 6.28 6.73
N LEU A 636 -1.46 5.43 6.39
CA LEU A 636 -0.10 5.49 6.94
C LEU A 636 0.67 6.64 6.30
N ALA A 637 0.83 7.77 7.03
CA ALA A 637 1.52 8.96 6.51
C ALA A 637 1.11 9.26 5.04
N SER A 638 -0.19 9.18 4.79
CA SER A 638 -0.78 9.11 3.47
C SER A 638 -1.98 10.06 3.39
N TYR A 639 -2.21 10.57 2.18
CA TYR A 639 -3.21 11.59 1.93
C TYR A 639 -4.45 11.05 1.19
N LEU A 640 -5.55 11.77 1.33
CA LEU A 640 -6.73 11.65 0.46
C LEU A 640 -6.78 12.87 -0.46
N ARG A 641 -6.86 12.65 -1.77
CA ARG A 641 -7.07 13.72 -2.76
C ARG A 641 -8.26 13.41 -3.66
N VAL A 642 -9.20 14.34 -3.72
CA VAL A 642 -10.35 14.29 -4.63
C VAL A 642 -10.25 15.52 -5.53
N SER A 643 -9.95 15.33 -6.81
CA SER A 643 -9.66 16.43 -7.73
C SER A 643 -10.31 16.27 -9.11
N GLY A 644 -10.47 17.38 -9.83
CA GLY A 644 -10.90 17.39 -11.23
C GLY A 644 -12.28 16.78 -11.41
N ASP A 645 -13.31 17.46 -10.88
CA ASP A 645 -14.72 17.05 -10.98
C ASP A 645 -15.01 15.65 -10.39
N SER A 646 -14.25 15.20 -9.39
CA SER A 646 -14.36 13.85 -8.80
C SER A 646 -15.23 13.84 -7.53
N VAL A 647 -15.68 12.64 -7.14
CA VAL A 647 -16.56 12.44 -5.97
C VAL A 647 -15.97 11.37 -5.05
N PHE A 648 -15.87 11.67 -3.76
CA PHE A 648 -15.69 10.68 -2.70
C PHE A 648 -16.94 10.70 -1.82
N SER A 649 -17.60 9.55 -1.68
CA SER A 649 -18.92 9.48 -1.07
C SER A 649 -19.10 8.22 -0.22
N ILE A 650 -19.49 8.41 1.03
CA ILE A 650 -19.91 7.36 1.96
C ILE A 650 -21.41 7.53 2.23
N GLN A 651 -22.20 6.49 1.98
CA GLN A 651 -23.66 6.54 2.10
C GLN A 651 -24.25 5.30 2.77
N ASN A 652 -25.40 5.46 3.43
CA ASN A 652 -26.21 4.37 3.97
C ASN A 652 -25.40 3.36 4.81
N GLY A 653 -24.35 3.83 5.49
CA GLY A 653 -23.36 2.99 6.14
C GLY A 653 -23.54 2.95 7.66
N SER A 654 -23.03 1.88 8.27
CA SER A 654 -22.89 1.79 9.74
C SER A 654 -21.43 1.57 10.09
N TRP A 655 -20.82 2.53 10.77
CA TRP A 655 -19.38 2.58 11.02
C TRP A 655 -19.12 2.57 12.51
N SER A 656 -18.34 1.61 13.00
CA SER A 656 -17.99 1.46 14.41
C SER A 656 -16.48 1.39 14.62
N ALA A 657 -15.99 2.26 15.50
CA ALA A 657 -14.61 2.28 16.01
C ALA A 657 -14.63 2.64 17.50
N PRO A 658 -14.85 1.67 18.41
CA PRO A 658 -15.21 1.95 19.79
C PRO A 658 -14.06 2.33 20.71
N SER A 659 -12.82 2.26 20.24
CA SER A 659 -11.68 2.62 21.06
C SER A 659 -11.74 4.07 21.50
N ILE A 660 -11.64 4.28 22.81
CA ILE A 660 -11.52 5.59 23.45
C ILE A 660 -10.06 6.04 23.56
N GLU A 661 -9.11 5.33 22.92
CA GLU A 661 -7.73 5.80 22.88
C GLU A 661 -7.63 7.07 22.03
N TYR A 662 -6.80 8.00 22.51
CA TYR A 662 -6.62 9.28 21.84
C TYR A 662 -6.04 9.05 20.44
N TYR A 663 -6.64 9.69 19.43
CA TYR A 663 -6.35 9.54 17.99
C TYR A 663 -6.87 8.27 17.29
N GLU A 664 -7.60 7.39 17.98
CA GLU A 664 -8.26 6.25 17.33
C GLU A 664 -9.63 6.66 16.73
N SER A 665 -9.64 6.87 15.41
CA SER A 665 -10.76 7.46 14.65
C SER A 665 -11.22 6.58 13.49
N ALA A 666 -12.42 6.83 12.96
CA ALA A 666 -12.92 6.11 11.79
C ALA A 666 -12.03 6.31 10.56
N CYS A 667 -11.83 7.54 10.08
CA CYS A 667 -10.96 7.86 8.95
C CYS A 667 -9.76 8.69 9.43
N VAL A 668 -8.53 8.23 9.20
CA VAL A 668 -7.31 8.97 9.54
C VAL A 668 -6.47 9.19 8.30
N PHE A 669 -6.11 10.44 8.02
CA PHE A 669 -5.24 10.84 6.91
C PHE A 669 -4.18 11.84 7.38
N GLU A 670 -3.05 11.94 6.69
CA GLU A 670 -2.10 13.04 6.91
C GLU A 670 -2.71 14.34 6.37
N ASP A 671 -3.06 14.35 5.08
CA ASP A 671 -3.71 15.50 4.43
C ASP A 671 -4.98 15.05 3.69
N VAL A 672 -6.04 15.86 3.80
CA VAL A 672 -7.26 15.70 3.00
C VAL A 672 -7.42 16.92 2.10
N VAL A 673 -7.44 16.70 0.79
CA VAL A 673 -7.57 17.77 -0.22
C VAL A 673 -8.74 17.48 -1.16
N VAL A 674 -9.68 18.41 -1.23
CA VAL A 674 -10.79 18.42 -2.19
C VAL A 674 -10.63 19.64 -3.08
N ASP A 675 -10.41 19.43 -4.38
CA ASP A 675 -10.01 20.49 -5.32
C ASP A 675 -10.69 20.35 -6.70
N GLY A 676 -10.69 21.42 -7.49
CA GLY A 676 -11.09 21.41 -8.90
C GLY A 676 -12.54 20.99 -9.11
N GLY A 677 -13.47 21.61 -8.38
CA GLY A 677 -14.90 21.34 -8.47
C GLY A 677 -15.29 19.94 -8.01
N SER A 678 -14.60 19.40 -7.00
CA SER A 678 -14.84 18.04 -6.49
C SER A 678 -15.71 18.01 -5.25
N VAL A 679 -16.25 16.85 -4.91
CA VAL A 679 -17.16 16.66 -3.77
C VAL A 679 -16.65 15.58 -2.83
N LEU A 680 -16.60 15.89 -1.54
CA LEU A 680 -16.44 14.93 -0.45
C LEU A 680 -17.74 14.93 0.38
N GLN A 681 -18.48 13.82 0.37
CA GLN A 681 -19.77 13.73 1.06
C GLN A 681 -19.91 12.49 1.94
N ILE A 682 -20.59 12.70 3.08
CA ILE A 682 -20.98 11.67 4.03
C ILE A 682 -22.48 11.82 4.25
N VAL A 683 -23.26 10.82 3.85
CA VAL A 683 -24.71 10.92 3.75
C VAL A 683 -25.41 9.72 4.39
N SER A 684 -26.54 9.93 5.07
CA SER A 684 -27.44 8.86 5.54
C SER A 684 -26.73 7.74 6.33
N SER A 685 -25.67 8.06 7.07
CA SER A 685 -24.81 7.07 7.72
C SER A 685 -24.81 7.23 9.24
N THR A 686 -24.64 6.11 9.95
CA THR A 686 -24.55 6.08 11.42
C THR A 686 -23.11 5.80 11.83
N PHE A 687 -22.54 6.67 12.66
CA PHE A 687 -21.18 6.60 13.15
C PHE A 687 -21.17 6.40 14.65
N ARG A 688 -20.57 5.30 15.10
CA ARG A 688 -20.45 4.88 16.49
C ARG A 688 -18.97 4.80 16.87
N LEU A 689 -18.40 5.93 17.28
CA LEU A 689 -16.96 6.13 17.35
C LEU A 689 -16.52 6.64 18.72
N GLY A 690 -15.32 6.21 19.12
CA GLY A 690 -14.65 6.68 20.31
C GLY A 690 -14.28 8.16 20.27
N PHE A 691 -13.54 8.54 19.23
CA PHE A 691 -12.88 9.84 19.15
C PHE A 691 -13.38 10.73 18.00
N ALA A 692 -13.10 10.36 16.74
CA ALA A 692 -13.45 11.18 15.58
C ALA A 692 -13.94 10.39 14.35
N MET A 693 -14.79 11.00 13.51
CA MET A 693 -15.17 10.43 12.20
C MET A 693 -14.06 10.62 11.16
N LEU A 694 -13.58 11.84 10.98
CA LEU A 694 -12.44 12.16 10.12
C LEU A 694 -11.37 12.85 10.96
N MET A 695 -10.15 12.34 10.91
CA MET A 695 -8.96 12.91 11.51
C MET A 695 -7.94 13.22 10.42
N ALA A 696 -7.41 14.45 10.41
CA ALA A 696 -6.35 14.84 9.49
C ALA A 696 -5.33 15.80 10.12
N SER A 697 -4.10 15.86 9.59
CA SER A 697 -3.18 16.95 9.93
C SER A 697 -3.63 18.26 9.27
N THR A 698 -4.11 18.18 8.03
CA THR A 698 -4.73 19.30 7.32
C THR A 698 -5.95 18.88 6.51
N LEU A 699 -6.91 19.80 6.39
CA LEU A 699 -8.11 19.68 5.57
C LEU A 699 -8.21 20.92 4.67
N THR A 700 -8.07 20.73 3.35
CA THR A 700 -8.18 21.81 2.37
C THR A 700 -9.32 21.53 1.40
N VAL A 701 -10.26 22.47 1.29
CA VAL A 701 -11.34 22.45 0.30
C VAL A 701 -11.21 23.70 -0.57
N THR A 702 -10.96 23.52 -1.86
CA THR A 702 -10.57 24.62 -2.76
C THR A 702 -11.08 24.41 -4.19
N GLY A 703 -10.94 25.40 -5.06
CA GLY A 703 -11.35 25.32 -6.46
C GLY A 703 -12.87 25.11 -6.65
N GLY A 704 -13.71 25.75 -5.85
CA GLY A 704 -15.17 25.61 -5.90
C GLY A 704 -15.66 24.21 -5.50
N SER A 705 -14.94 23.53 -4.62
CA SER A 705 -15.28 22.18 -4.15
C SER A 705 -16.29 22.20 -3.00
N TRP A 706 -16.88 21.05 -2.70
CA TRP A 706 -17.98 20.92 -1.75
C TRP A 706 -17.74 19.80 -0.73
N LEU A 707 -17.79 20.15 0.56
CA LEU A 707 -17.78 19.20 1.68
C LEU A 707 -19.19 19.09 2.25
N VAL A 708 -19.72 17.87 2.41
CA VAL A 708 -21.11 17.63 2.82
C VAL A 708 -21.22 16.60 3.93
N HIS A 709 -21.95 16.95 4.98
CA HIS A 709 -22.44 16.02 6.00
C HIS A 709 -23.96 16.15 6.06
N ARG A 710 -24.67 15.11 5.63
CA ARG A 710 -26.12 15.12 5.50
C ARG A 710 -26.78 13.87 6.11
N ASP A 711 -27.89 14.01 6.82
CA ASP A 711 -28.72 12.89 7.29
C ASP A 711 -27.95 11.85 8.14
N ASN A 712 -26.91 12.27 8.88
CA ASN A 712 -26.07 11.34 9.64
C ASN A 712 -26.42 11.30 11.13
N GLY A 713 -26.27 10.12 11.73
CA GLY A 713 -26.22 9.95 13.19
C GLY A 713 -24.78 9.88 13.67
N PHE A 714 -24.31 10.90 14.39
CA PHE A 714 -22.97 10.98 14.96
C PHE A 714 -22.99 10.67 16.46
N CYS A 715 -22.54 9.48 16.84
CA CYS A 715 -22.19 9.10 18.21
C CYS A 715 -20.66 9.15 18.32
N THR A 716 -20.09 10.33 18.50
CA THR A 716 -18.63 10.57 18.50
C THR A 716 -18.31 11.88 19.21
N THR A 717 -17.10 12.02 19.76
CA THR A 717 -16.69 13.29 20.36
C THR A 717 -16.44 14.37 19.31
N TYR A 718 -15.80 14.02 18.19
CA TYR A 718 -15.59 14.91 17.05
C TYR A 718 -16.12 14.29 15.76
N VAL A 719 -16.69 15.09 14.86
CA VAL A 719 -16.93 14.63 13.48
C VAL A 719 -15.66 14.83 12.65
N VAL A 720 -15.07 16.03 12.69
CA VAL A 720 -13.83 16.36 11.99
C VAL A 720 -12.80 16.87 13.00
N TYR A 721 -11.69 16.14 13.17
CA TYR A 721 -10.57 16.54 14.01
C TYR A 721 -9.38 16.91 13.15
N VAL A 722 -8.84 18.11 13.32
CA VAL A 722 -7.64 18.56 12.59
C VAL A 722 -6.52 18.94 13.56
N ASP A 723 -5.38 18.26 13.47
CA ASP A 723 -4.27 18.40 14.43
C ASP A 723 -3.65 19.79 14.43
N LYS A 724 -3.50 20.38 13.23
CA LYS A 724 -2.88 21.69 13.06
C LYS A 724 -3.90 22.78 13.36
N GLU A 725 -3.54 23.72 14.23
CA GLU A 725 -4.40 24.85 14.63
C GLU A 725 -4.95 25.65 13.45
N ASN A 726 -4.13 25.84 12.40
CA ASN A 726 -4.52 26.48 11.12
C ASN A 726 -4.66 25.46 9.98
N GLY A 727 -5.04 24.22 10.29
CA GLY A 727 -5.04 23.10 9.35
C GLY A 727 -6.26 23.03 8.44
N VAL A 728 -7.34 23.74 8.77
CA VAL A 728 -8.58 23.76 7.97
C VAL A 728 -8.60 25.01 7.09
N ALA A 729 -8.62 24.83 5.77
CA ALA A 729 -8.61 25.91 4.79
C ALA A 729 -9.71 25.73 3.74
N PHE A 730 -10.54 26.74 3.57
CA PHE A 730 -11.52 26.85 2.50
C PHE A 730 -11.18 28.03 1.59
N ARG A 731 -11.00 27.78 0.29
CA ARG A 731 -10.60 28.80 -0.70
C ARG A 731 -11.50 28.76 -1.92
N ASP A 732 -11.38 29.76 -2.78
CA ASP A 732 -12.01 29.82 -4.11
C ASP A 732 -13.52 29.48 -4.09
N GLN A 733 -14.27 30.12 -3.18
CA GLN A 733 -15.72 29.93 -3.04
C GLN A 733 -16.15 28.48 -2.74
N SER A 734 -15.31 27.70 -2.07
CA SER A 734 -15.65 26.35 -1.64
C SER A 734 -16.64 26.35 -0.47
N VAL A 735 -17.52 25.35 -0.46
CA VAL A 735 -18.68 25.29 0.44
C VAL A 735 -18.59 24.10 1.39
N TRP A 736 -19.06 24.30 2.62
CA TRP A 736 -19.30 23.23 3.59
C TRP A 736 -20.76 23.22 4.02
N SER A 737 -21.46 22.11 3.78
CA SER A 737 -22.86 21.94 4.17
C SER A 737 -23.01 20.92 5.30
N ILE A 738 -23.68 21.31 6.39
CA ILE A 738 -23.97 20.49 7.57
C ILE A 738 -25.48 20.48 7.75
N ILE A 739 -26.13 19.38 7.35
CA ILE A 739 -27.58 19.31 7.13
C ILE A 739 -28.19 18.08 7.80
N ASP A 740 -29.27 18.24 8.56
CA ASP A 740 -30.10 17.12 9.07
C ASP A 740 -29.27 16.04 9.84
N ASN A 741 -28.21 16.44 10.54
CA ASN A 741 -27.40 15.51 11.34
C ASN A 741 -27.83 15.51 12.80
N ASN A 742 -27.79 14.34 13.44
CA ASN A 742 -28.03 14.15 14.86
C ASN A 742 -26.72 13.83 15.60
N PHE A 743 -26.31 14.73 16.49
CA PHE A 743 -25.11 14.62 17.33
C PHE A 743 -25.53 14.11 18.72
N THR A 744 -25.09 12.90 19.08
CA THR A 744 -25.39 12.25 20.36
C THR A 744 -24.12 12.07 21.19
N TYR A 745 -24.20 11.53 22.41
CA TYR A 745 -23.04 11.40 23.31
C TYR A 745 -21.87 10.67 22.64
N GLY A 746 -20.68 11.30 22.67
CA GLY A 746 -19.41 10.63 22.39
C GLY A 746 -18.99 9.76 23.58
N SER A 747 -18.24 8.69 23.34
CA SER A 747 -17.74 7.81 24.41
C SER A 747 -16.42 8.28 25.02
N PHE A 748 -15.63 9.11 24.31
CA PHE A 748 -14.40 9.70 24.87
C PHE A 748 -14.68 10.90 25.78
N LEU A 749 -15.53 11.83 25.33
CA LEU A 749 -16.06 12.95 26.12
C LEU A 749 -17.58 12.99 25.97
N SER A 750 -18.28 13.37 27.04
CA SER A 750 -19.76 13.43 27.11
C SER A 750 -20.41 14.52 26.24
N PHE A 751 -19.62 15.20 25.39
CA PHE A 751 -20.11 16.12 24.37
C PHE A 751 -19.76 15.61 22.98
N ALA A 752 -20.54 16.02 21.98
CA ALA A 752 -20.27 15.80 20.57
C ALA A 752 -20.17 17.14 19.85
N CYS A 753 -19.10 17.32 19.08
CA CYS A 753 -18.85 18.53 18.31
C CYS A 753 -18.59 18.20 16.84
N MET A 754 -18.90 19.15 15.96
CA MET A 754 -18.52 19.02 14.55
C MET A 754 -17.00 19.07 14.38
N THR A 755 -16.33 19.99 15.09
CA THR A 755 -14.87 20.14 15.02
C THR A 755 -14.20 20.25 16.38
N ASN A 756 -12.89 19.98 16.42
CA ASN A 756 -12.02 20.49 17.48
C ASN A 756 -11.81 22.00 17.35
N LYS A 757 -11.04 22.64 18.24
CA LYS A 757 -10.74 24.08 18.12
C LYS A 757 -9.73 24.30 16.99
N TRP A 758 -10.05 25.18 16.05
CA TRP A 758 -9.17 25.59 14.95
C TRP A 758 -9.39 27.07 14.59
N SER A 759 -8.40 27.67 13.93
CA SER A 759 -8.48 29.00 13.35
C SER A 759 -8.25 28.93 11.84
N PRO A 760 -9.13 29.49 11.00
CA PRO A 760 -8.87 29.52 9.56
C PRO A 760 -7.58 30.31 9.27
N PRO A 761 -6.71 29.88 8.33
CA PRO A 761 -5.58 30.68 7.89
C PRO A 761 -6.08 31.98 7.24
N SER A 762 -5.22 33.01 7.18
CA SER A 762 -5.60 34.38 6.79
C SER A 762 -6.21 34.51 5.38
N ASP A 763 -5.92 33.56 4.50
CA ASP A 763 -6.41 33.48 3.12
C ASP A 763 -7.65 32.58 2.96
N SER A 764 -8.15 31.97 4.05
CA SER A 764 -9.32 31.11 4.04
C SER A 764 -10.61 31.91 4.20
N SER A 765 -11.57 31.71 3.30
CA SER A 765 -12.92 32.30 3.35
C SER A 765 -13.99 31.21 3.23
N PRO A 766 -14.24 30.44 4.31
CA PRO A 766 -15.21 29.36 4.28
C PRO A 766 -16.63 29.89 4.13
N THR A 767 -17.41 29.27 3.24
CA THR A 767 -18.86 29.43 3.18
C THR A 767 -19.49 28.19 3.81
N ILE A 768 -20.09 28.32 4.99
CA ILE A 768 -20.60 27.20 5.79
C ILE A 768 -22.11 27.35 5.98
N TYR A 769 -22.87 26.30 5.64
CA TYR A 769 -24.31 26.22 5.90
C TYR A 769 -24.62 25.22 7.01
N GLY A 770 -25.46 25.63 7.96
CA GLY A 770 -26.00 24.76 9.01
C GLY A 770 -27.52 24.73 8.91
N MET A 771 -28.11 23.55 8.79
CA MET A 771 -29.56 23.39 8.61
C MET A 771 -30.08 22.17 9.34
N CYS A 772 -31.09 22.36 10.20
CA CYS A 772 -31.82 21.29 10.88
C CYS A 772 -30.98 20.23 11.60
N ASN A 773 -29.86 20.61 12.21
CA ASN A 773 -29.06 19.70 13.01
C ASN A 773 -29.58 19.64 14.45
N GLU A 774 -29.50 18.47 15.06
CA GLU A 774 -29.84 18.23 16.46
C GLU A 774 -28.61 17.84 17.26
N ILE A 775 -28.46 18.36 18.48
CA ILE A 775 -27.47 17.92 19.46
C ILE A 775 -28.18 17.46 20.72
N ARG A 776 -27.98 16.19 21.09
CA ARG A 776 -28.58 15.54 22.27
C ARG A 776 -30.11 15.71 22.32
N GLY A 777 -30.76 15.52 21.16
CA GLY A 777 -32.22 15.64 21.00
C GLY A 777 -32.76 17.07 21.05
N SER A 778 -31.90 18.09 20.97
CA SER A 778 -32.29 19.51 20.88
C SER A 778 -31.74 20.16 19.61
N PRO A 779 -32.50 21.03 18.92
CA PRO A 779 -32.00 21.74 17.75
C PRO A 779 -30.76 22.58 18.06
N VAL A 780 -29.75 22.55 17.18
CA VAL A 780 -28.53 23.37 17.30
C VAL A 780 -28.87 24.84 17.03
N THR A 781 -28.65 25.71 18.01
CA THR A 781 -28.96 27.15 17.89
C THR A 781 -27.70 28.00 17.64
N ASN A 782 -26.55 27.59 18.18
CA ASN A 782 -25.29 28.30 18.02
C ASN A 782 -24.19 27.35 17.54
N TYR A 783 -24.10 27.14 16.22
CA TYR A 783 -23.09 26.28 15.59
C TYR A 783 -21.64 26.60 15.99
N ARG A 784 -21.35 27.86 16.35
CA ARG A 784 -20.00 28.28 16.74
C ARG A 784 -19.61 27.76 18.11
N GLU A 785 -20.54 27.73 19.05
CA GLU A 785 -20.32 27.28 20.43
C GLU A 785 -20.71 25.80 20.61
N ASP A 786 -21.89 25.41 20.14
CA ASP A 786 -22.45 24.06 20.31
C ASP A 786 -21.67 23.00 19.50
N LEU A 787 -21.20 23.36 18.30
CA LEU A 787 -20.51 22.45 17.38
C LEU A 787 -19.04 22.81 17.12
N ASN A 788 -18.50 23.84 17.81
CA ASN A 788 -17.08 24.25 17.74
C ASN A 788 -16.55 24.63 16.35
N ILE A 789 -17.41 25.06 15.41
CA ILE A 789 -17.00 25.34 14.02
C ILE A 789 -15.99 26.50 13.90
N GLY A 790 -15.94 27.42 14.87
CA GLY A 790 -14.93 28.51 14.92
C GLY A 790 -15.11 29.64 13.89
N ALA A 791 -15.68 29.34 12.72
CA ALA A 791 -16.01 30.27 11.63
C ALA A 791 -17.52 30.63 11.60
N PRO A 792 -17.92 31.74 10.91
CA PRO A 792 -19.32 32.09 10.74
C PRO A 792 -20.09 31.03 9.95
N VAL A 793 -21.27 30.67 10.43
CA VAL A 793 -22.18 29.71 9.79
C VAL A 793 -23.47 30.42 9.40
N THR A 794 -23.89 30.26 8.15
CA THR A 794 -25.21 30.69 7.68
C THR A 794 -26.22 29.64 8.12
N VAL A 795 -26.98 29.96 9.18
CA VAL A 795 -28.02 29.09 9.72
C VAL A 795 -29.29 29.22 8.89
N LEU A 796 -29.83 28.09 8.42
CA LEU A 796 -31.10 27.99 7.71
C LEU A 796 -32.14 27.29 8.59
N ASP A 797 -33.38 27.75 8.54
CA ASP A 797 -34.50 27.09 9.22
C ASP A 797 -34.74 25.68 8.64
N CYS A 798 -35.20 24.74 9.48
CA CYS A 798 -35.63 23.41 9.00
C CYS A 798 -36.66 23.55 7.88
N GLY A 799 -36.40 22.96 6.71
CA GLY A 799 -37.26 23.03 5.53
C GLY A 799 -37.04 24.27 4.63
N ALA A 800 -36.27 25.27 5.07
CA ALA A 800 -35.72 26.27 4.16
C ALA A 800 -34.57 25.65 3.36
N CYS A 801 -34.29 26.13 2.16
CA CYS A 801 -33.15 25.64 1.39
C CYS A 801 -32.61 26.73 0.47
N THR A 802 -31.30 26.69 0.24
CA THR A 802 -30.64 27.51 -0.77
C THR A 802 -29.87 26.59 -1.71
N MET A 803 -29.78 26.98 -2.97
CA MET A 803 -29.08 26.19 -4.01
C MET A 803 -27.67 25.80 -3.58
N GLU A 804 -26.91 26.72 -2.99
CA GLU A 804 -25.53 26.50 -2.53
C GLU A 804 -25.44 25.60 -1.29
N ALA A 805 -26.48 25.55 -0.45
CA ALA A 805 -26.48 24.69 0.73
C ALA A 805 -26.80 23.24 0.38
N VAL A 806 -27.82 23.00 -0.46
CA VAL A 806 -28.36 21.65 -0.70
C VAL A 806 -27.84 20.99 -1.98
N CYS A 807 -27.36 21.76 -2.96
CA CYS A 807 -26.92 21.27 -4.26
C CYS A 807 -25.45 21.60 -4.54
N PHE A 808 -24.81 20.84 -5.44
CA PHE A 808 -23.51 21.23 -5.95
C PHE A 808 -23.67 22.40 -6.92
N ALA A 809 -23.41 23.61 -6.44
CA ALA A 809 -23.74 24.85 -7.14
C ALA A 809 -23.17 24.92 -8.57
N ALA A 810 -21.93 24.47 -8.77
CA ALA A 810 -21.25 24.50 -10.08
C ALA A 810 -21.94 23.66 -11.17
N ARG A 811 -22.78 22.69 -10.78
CA ARG A 811 -23.49 21.78 -11.69
C ARG A 811 -25.01 21.85 -11.54
N THR A 812 -25.52 22.88 -10.86
CA THR A 812 -26.96 23.08 -10.64
C THR A 812 -27.42 24.30 -11.44
N SER A 813 -28.60 24.23 -12.09
CA SER A 813 -29.17 25.35 -12.85
C SER A 813 -30.20 26.15 -12.05
N SER A 814 -30.98 25.48 -11.21
CA SER A 814 -32.02 26.06 -10.36
C SER A 814 -32.44 25.08 -9.27
N ILE A 815 -33.27 25.53 -8.33
CA ILE A 815 -33.95 24.67 -7.35
C ILE A 815 -35.47 24.75 -7.54
N SER A 816 -36.16 23.64 -7.31
CA SER A 816 -37.63 23.55 -7.34
C SER A 816 -38.11 22.86 -6.07
N GLY A 817 -38.70 23.60 -5.12
CA GLY A 817 -39.16 23.00 -3.86
C GLY A 817 -38.07 22.27 -3.05
N CYS A 818 -36.83 22.80 -3.08
CA CYS A 818 -35.61 22.21 -2.52
C CYS A 818 -34.98 21.04 -3.29
N GLU A 819 -35.58 20.59 -4.38
CA GLU A 819 -34.95 19.65 -5.31
C GLU A 819 -34.01 20.38 -6.26
N CYS A 820 -32.83 19.81 -6.49
CA CYS A 820 -31.83 20.38 -7.39
C CYS A 820 -32.16 20.05 -8.85
N VAL A 821 -32.18 21.06 -9.71
CA VAL A 821 -32.25 20.86 -11.16
C VAL A 821 -30.84 20.93 -11.72
N CYS A 822 -30.34 19.83 -12.28
CA CYS A 822 -28.95 19.74 -12.72
C CYS A 822 -28.71 20.40 -14.07
N ALA A 823 -27.60 21.13 -14.15
CA ALA A 823 -27.02 21.60 -15.40
C ALA A 823 -26.31 20.44 -16.13
N ALA A 824 -25.85 20.68 -17.36
CA ALA A 824 -25.11 19.68 -18.13
C ALA A 824 -23.85 19.21 -17.37
N GLY A 825 -23.73 17.89 -17.19
CA GLY A 825 -22.65 17.26 -16.45
C GLY A 825 -22.87 17.16 -14.93
N GLY A 826 -24.02 17.60 -14.41
CA GLY A 826 -24.45 17.28 -13.05
C GLY A 826 -25.20 15.94 -13.02
N HIS A 827 -24.98 15.16 -11.96
CA HIS A 827 -25.53 13.81 -11.80
C HIS A 827 -26.20 13.59 -10.44
N GLY A 828 -27.32 12.86 -10.42
CA GLY A 828 -28.08 12.53 -9.22
C GLY A 828 -28.82 13.74 -8.60
N ASP A 829 -29.46 13.50 -7.47
CA ASP A 829 -30.39 14.46 -6.84
C ASP A 829 -29.72 15.73 -6.31
N THR A 830 -28.40 15.69 -6.11
CA THR A 830 -27.59 16.84 -5.62
C THR A 830 -26.66 17.40 -6.70
N CYS A 831 -26.82 16.95 -7.95
CA CYS A 831 -26.06 17.41 -9.12
C CYS A 831 -24.54 17.27 -8.99
N LEU A 832 -24.07 16.11 -8.52
CA LEU A 832 -22.65 15.80 -8.36
C LEU A 832 -21.89 15.87 -9.70
N PRO A 833 -20.59 16.22 -9.68
CA PRO A 833 -19.78 16.38 -10.90
C PRO A 833 -19.43 15.07 -11.60
N ALA A 834 -19.62 13.92 -10.94
CA ALA A 834 -19.42 12.59 -11.52
C ALA A 834 -20.59 11.66 -11.17
N ALA A 835 -20.94 10.78 -12.11
CA ALA A 835 -22.06 9.85 -11.96
C ALA A 835 -21.76 8.78 -10.89
N VAL A 836 -22.41 8.91 -9.75
CA VAL A 836 -22.50 7.87 -8.73
C VAL A 836 -23.48 6.79 -9.22
N PRO A 837 -23.15 5.48 -9.13
CA PRO A 837 -24.07 4.42 -9.54
C PRO A 837 -25.35 4.47 -8.71
N ASP A 838 -26.50 4.22 -9.35
CA ASP A 838 -27.75 4.01 -8.62
C ASP A 838 -27.54 2.82 -7.67
N GLY A 839 -27.72 3.07 -6.36
CA GLY A 839 -27.50 2.07 -5.32
C GLY A 839 -28.25 0.79 -5.64
N LEU A 840 -27.56 -0.35 -5.61
CA LEU A 840 -28.12 -1.67 -5.96
C LEU A 840 -29.15 -2.19 -4.91
N GLY A 841 -29.69 -1.30 -4.06
CA GLY A 841 -30.58 -1.61 -2.94
C GLY A 841 -29.84 -1.98 -1.65
N PRO A 842 -30.56 -1.97 -0.50
CA PRO A 842 -30.01 -2.25 0.82
C PRO A 842 -29.40 -3.65 0.90
N LEU A 843 -28.53 -3.87 1.91
CA LEU A 843 -28.10 -5.22 2.30
C LEU A 843 -29.35 -6.12 2.39
N PRO A 844 -29.35 -7.34 1.83
CA PRO A 844 -30.29 -8.33 2.31
C PRO A 844 -30.05 -8.44 3.82
N LEU A 845 -31.07 -8.07 4.59
CA LEU A 845 -31.07 -8.27 6.03
C LEU A 845 -30.66 -9.74 6.27
N PRO A 846 -29.74 -10.02 7.20
CA PRO A 846 -29.64 -11.37 7.75
C PRO A 846 -31.07 -11.79 8.12
N ASP A 847 -31.48 -13.00 7.73
CA ASP A 847 -32.86 -13.48 7.90
C ASP A 847 -33.42 -12.97 9.24
N ALA A 848 -34.49 -12.18 9.18
CA ALA A 848 -35.09 -11.55 10.37
C ALA A 848 -35.55 -12.59 11.43
N ASP A 849 -35.57 -13.86 11.03
CA ASP A 849 -35.89 -15.03 11.85
C ASP A 849 -34.70 -15.66 12.59
N ASP A 850 -33.44 -15.22 12.36
CA ASP A 850 -32.30 -15.63 13.21
C ASP A 850 -32.36 -14.86 14.55
N THR A 851 -33.44 -15.13 15.28
CA THR A 851 -33.80 -14.57 16.59
C THR A 851 -33.05 -15.24 17.73
N GLU A 852 -32.32 -16.33 17.46
CA GLU A 852 -31.52 -17.01 18.47
C GLU A 852 -30.26 -16.21 18.79
N VAL A 853 -30.17 -15.75 20.05
CA VAL A 853 -28.88 -15.37 20.63
C VAL A 853 -28.02 -16.64 20.67
N ARG A 854 -27.15 -16.83 19.68
CA ARG A 854 -26.25 -17.99 19.63
C ARG A 854 -25.32 -17.97 20.83
N CYS A 855 -25.43 -18.99 21.67
CA CYS A 855 -24.60 -19.12 22.86
C CYS A 855 -23.19 -19.63 22.50
N VAL A 856 -22.17 -18.99 23.08
CA VAL A 856 -20.81 -19.53 23.11
C VAL A 856 -20.76 -20.56 24.23
N HIS A 857 -20.48 -21.82 23.89
CA HIS A 857 -20.40 -22.93 24.84
C HIS A 857 -18.94 -23.33 25.11
N GLY A 858 -18.52 -23.28 26.37
CA GLY A 858 -17.19 -23.76 26.77
C GLY A 858 -16.02 -22.88 26.33
N GLY A 859 -14.81 -23.24 26.79
CA GLY A 859 -13.56 -22.61 26.37
C GLY A 859 -13.14 -21.40 27.21
N SER A 860 -12.04 -20.77 26.79
CA SER A 860 -11.46 -19.60 27.47
C SER A 860 -11.34 -18.42 26.50
N ILE A 861 -11.80 -17.23 26.91
CA ILE A 861 -11.70 -16.00 26.10
C ILE A 861 -11.16 -14.84 26.92
N SER A 862 -10.40 -13.94 26.28
CA SER A 862 -9.80 -12.75 26.91
C SER A 862 -10.52 -11.45 26.56
N SER A 863 -11.50 -11.49 25.65
CA SER A 863 -12.29 -10.34 25.21
C SER A 863 -13.60 -10.82 24.58
N VAL A 864 -14.63 -9.98 24.64
CA VAL A 864 -15.90 -10.20 23.93
C VAL A 864 -15.88 -9.40 22.63
N GLU A 865 -16.31 -10.00 21.52
CA GLU A 865 -16.43 -9.31 20.23
C GLU A 865 -17.57 -8.30 20.26
N VAL A 866 -17.40 -7.14 19.61
CA VAL A 866 -18.52 -6.23 19.33
C VAL A 866 -19.52 -7.01 18.45
N PRO A 867 -20.79 -7.12 18.88
CA PRO A 867 -21.80 -7.85 18.12
C PRO A 867 -21.92 -7.28 16.70
N ALA A 868 -22.10 -8.16 15.71
CA ALA A 868 -22.44 -7.70 14.37
C ALA A 868 -23.75 -6.88 14.40
N PRO A 869 -23.94 -5.92 13.48
CA PRO A 869 -25.20 -5.18 13.38
C PRO A 869 -26.39 -6.14 13.33
N GLY A 870 -27.41 -5.90 14.16
CA GLY A 870 -28.61 -6.74 14.28
C GLY A 870 -28.54 -7.87 15.32
N VAL A 871 -27.38 -8.15 15.93
CA VAL A 871 -27.29 -9.14 17.02
C VAL A 871 -27.99 -8.63 18.28
N ARG A 872 -29.01 -9.35 18.74
CA ARG A 872 -29.95 -8.92 19.81
C ARG A 872 -29.50 -9.26 21.23
N GLY A 873 -28.31 -9.80 21.40
CA GLY A 873 -27.84 -10.25 22.71
C GLY A 873 -26.54 -11.02 22.66
N LEU A 874 -26.02 -11.34 23.84
CA LEU A 874 -24.88 -12.22 24.03
C LEU A 874 -25.28 -13.35 24.96
N CYS A 875 -24.85 -14.56 24.64
CA CYS A 875 -25.03 -15.71 25.51
C CYS A 875 -23.70 -16.45 25.66
N PHE A 876 -23.29 -16.67 26.90
CA PHE A 876 -22.11 -17.46 27.26
C PHE A 876 -22.53 -18.54 28.25
N VAL A 877 -22.17 -19.78 27.94
CA VAL A 877 -22.48 -20.96 28.74
C VAL A 877 -21.20 -21.72 29.03
N ASN A 878 -20.83 -21.85 30.30
CA ASN A 878 -19.64 -22.58 30.75
C ASN A 878 -18.31 -22.01 30.17
N VAL A 879 -18.23 -20.69 30.01
CA VAL A 879 -17.05 -19.99 29.45
C VAL A 879 -16.16 -19.44 30.56
N THR A 880 -14.85 -19.57 30.39
CA THR A 880 -13.84 -19.00 31.30
C THR A 880 -13.25 -17.71 30.73
N PHE A 881 -13.53 -16.58 31.35
CA PHE A 881 -12.93 -15.30 30.97
C PHE A 881 -11.55 -15.15 31.64
N THR A 882 -10.51 -14.91 30.84
CA THR A 882 -9.12 -14.80 31.34
C THR A 882 -8.68 -13.37 31.63
N ALA A 883 -9.54 -12.38 31.33
CA ALA A 883 -9.32 -10.96 31.60
C ALA A 883 -10.65 -10.31 31.98
N ALA A 884 -10.59 -9.13 32.62
CA ALA A 884 -11.78 -8.35 32.92
C ALA A 884 -12.49 -7.92 31.63
N ILE A 885 -13.80 -8.07 31.60
CA ILE A 885 -14.62 -7.75 30.43
C ILE A 885 -15.42 -6.49 30.68
N VAL A 886 -15.43 -5.58 29.71
CA VAL A 886 -16.35 -4.45 29.66
C VAL A 886 -17.34 -4.70 28.52
N LEU A 887 -18.60 -4.92 28.87
CA LEU A 887 -19.73 -4.96 27.96
C LEU A 887 -20.32 -3.56 27.88
N ASP A 888 -19.91 -2.83 26.85
CA ASP A 888 -20.44 -1.50 26.63
C ASP A 888 -21.70 -1.57 25.75
N LEU A 889 -22.87 -1.33 26.33
CA LEU A 889 -24.15 -1.55 25.64
C LEU A 889 -24.39 -0.57 24.50
N TRP A 890 -23.58 0.48 24.36
CA TRP A 890 -23.63 1.36 23.19
C TRP A 890 -23.17 0.66 21.90
N SER A 891 -22.37 -0.40 22.03
CA SER A 891 -21.82 -1.14 20.90
C SER A 891 -22.87 -2.04 20.22
N PHE A 892 -24.03 -2.23 20.83
CA PHE A 892 -25.14 -3.02 20.27
C PHE A 892 -26.08 -2.14 19.43
N ASP A 893 -26.41 -2.61 18.23
CA ASP A 893 -27.35 -1.94 17.33
C ASP A 893 -28.79 -2.41 17.58
N ALA A 894 -29.44 -1.91 18.64
CA ALA A 894 -30.82 -2.29 18.98
C ALA A 894 -31.69 -1.10 19.47
N PRO A 895 -31.89 -0.03 18.68
CA PRO A 895 -32.88 1.00 19.01
C PRO A 895 -34.28 0.36 19.11
N GLU A 896 -35.00 0.68 20.20
CA GLU A 896 -36.36 0.19 20.54
C GLU A 896 -36.53 -1.29 20.96
N GLN A 897 -35.47 -2.09 21.08
CA GLN A 897 -35.59 -3.52 21.42
C GLN A 897 -34.75 -3.93 22.65
N THR A 898 -35.13 -5.05 23.29
CA THR A 898 -34.51 -5.51 24.54
C THR A 898 -33.25 -6.32 24.27
N LEU A 899 -32.10 -5.89 24.79
CA LEU A 899 -30.84 -6.61 24.72
C LEU A 899 -30.80 -7.75 25.75
N ASN A 900 -30.62 -8.99 25.31
CA ASN A 900 -30.50 -10.14 26.22
C ASN A 900 -29.03 -10.50 26.43
N ILE A 901 -28.52 -10.37 27.66
CA ILE A 901 -27.16 -10.77 28.02
C ILE A 901 -27.24 -11.89 29.05
N THR A 902 -26.79 -13.08 28.67
CA THR A 902 -26.83 -14.27 29.54
C THR A 902 -25.41 -14.80 29.78
N LEU A 903 -25.04 -14.93 31.05
CA LEU A 903 -23.83 -15.60 31.51
C LEU A 903 -24.24 -16.72 32.46
N LEU A 904 -24.17 -17.95 31.96
CA LEU A 904 -24.56 -19.16 32.68
C LEU A 904 -23.32 -20.03 32.94
N GLN A 905 -23.06 -20.37 34.21
CA GLN A 905 -21.91 -21.22 34.59
C GLN A 905 -20.55 -20.65 34.16
N CYS A 906 -20.41 -19.33 34.05
CA CYS A 906 -19.17 -18.69 33.60
C CYS A 906 -18.20 -18.46 34.75
N VAL A 907 -16.90 -18.43 34.44
CA VAL A 907 -15.83 -17.97 35.36
C VAL A 907 -15.36 -16.59 34.91
N LEU A 908 -15.50 -15.58 35.77
CA LEU A 908 -15.30 -14.17 35.45
C LEU A 908 -14.02 -13.62 36.11
N MET A 909 -13.21 -12.85 35.37
CA MET A 909 -12.06 -12.06 35.89
C MET A 909 -12.43 -10.58 36.12
N GLY A 910 -13.72 -10.30 36.27
CA GLY A 910 -14.32 -8.96 36.31
C GLY A 910 -15.27 -8.78 35.12
N LEU A 911 -16.44 -8.19 35.37
CA LEU A 911 -17.44 -7.87 34.36
C LEU A 911 -18.02 -6.50 34.66
N SER A 912 -17.88 -5.55 33.73
CA SER A 912 -18.58 -4.26 33.76
C SER A 912 -19.62 -4.23 32.66
N VAL A 913 -20.88 -3.91 32.98
CA VAL A 913 -21.96 -3.68 32.03
C VAL A 913 -22.32 -2.20 32.05
N ARG A 914 -22.01 -1.50 30.97
CA ARG A 914 -22.27 -0.06 30.84
C ARG A 914 -23.56 0.20 30.08
N GLY A 915 -24.52 0.81 30.75
CA GLY A 915 -25.79 1.25 30.18
C GLY A 915 -25.61 2.37 29.16
N SER A 916 -26.33 2.26 28.04
CA SER A 916 -26.34 3.23 26.93
C SER A 916 -27.70 3.92 26.75
N GLY A 917 -28.64 3.71 27.67
CA GLY A 917 -30.05 4.07 27.51
C GLY A 917 -30.89 3.07 26.71
N ALA A 918 -30.35 1.90 26.36
CA ALA A 918 -31.11 0.77 25.81
C ALA A 918 -31.85 -0.01 26.91
N ARG A 919 -32.93 -0.73 26.53
CA ARG A 919 -33.58 -1.70 27.43
C ARG A 919 -32.77 -2.99 27.44
N VAL A 920 -32.42 -3.51 28.61
CA VAL A 920 -31.57 -4.71 28.72
C VAL A 920 -32.12 -5.71 29.73
N HIS A 921 -31.95 -7.00 29.45
CA HIS A 921 -32.10 -8.10 30.39
C HIS A 921 -30.73 -8.76 30.60
N VAL A 922 -30.09 -8.51 31.74
CA VAL A 922 -28.83 -9.14 32.12
C VAL A 922 -29.11 -10.28 33.09
N ASN A 923 -28.63 -11.48 32.78
CA ASN A 923 -28.77 -12.67 33.61
C ASN A 923 -27.40 -13.28 33.87
N VAL A 924 -26.93 -13.20 35.12
CA VAL A 924 -25.72 -13.85 35.63
C VAL A 924 -26.14 -14.98 36.55
N THR A 925 -26.13 -16.21 36.06
CA THR A 925 -26.62 -17.38 36.78
C THR A 925 -25.55 -18.45 36.98
N SER A 926 -25.52 -19.06 38.16
CA SER A 926 -24.59 -20.16 38.50
C SER A 926 -23.12 -19.85 38.16
N SER A 927 -22.73 -18.57 38.16
CA SER A 927 -21.43 -18.11 37.71
C SER A 927 -20.50 -17.84 38.89
N MET A 928 -19.18 -17.86 38.64
CA MET A 928 -18.15 -17.64 39.63
C MET A 928 -17.30 -16.42 39.27
N LEU A 929 -17.04 -15.54 40.23
CA LEU A 929 -16.05 -14.47 40.10
C LEU A 929 -14.70 -14.96 40.64
N ALA A 930 -13.70 -15.06 39.78
CA ALA A 930 -12.34 -15.46 40.13
C ALA A 930 -11.47 -14.27 40.57
N SER A 931 -11.73 -13.08 40.02
CA SER A 931 -11.07 -11.82 40.36
C SER A 931 -11.92 -10.63 39.89
N GLY A 932 -11.62 -9.41 40.36
CA GLY A 932 -12.33 -8.20 39.96
C GLY A 932 -13.68 -8.02 40.66
N ALA A 933 -14.62 -7.32 39.99
CA ALA A 933 -15.96 -7.06 40.49
C ALA A 933 -17.00 -7.21 39.37
N LEU A 934 -18.25 -7.42 39.74
CA LEU A 934 -19.40 -7.28 38.84
C LEU A 934 -19.90 -5.83 38.95
N VAL A 935 -19.79 -5.07 37.87
CA VAL A 935 -20.08 -3.64 37.85
C VAL A 935 -21.23 -3.36 36.87
N PHE A 936 -22.21 -2.57 37.29
CA PHE A 936 -23.22 -1.99 36.43
C PHE A 936 -23.08 -0.47 36.47
N GLU A 937 -22.90 0.16 35.32
CA GLU A 937 -22.54 1.57 35.22
C GLU A 937 -23.44 2.31 34.22
N GLY A 938 -23.87 3.54 34.51
CA GLY A 938 -24.61 4.37 33.55
C GLY A 938 -26.13 4.15 33.50
N HIS A 939 -26.75 4.59 32.40
CA HIS A 939 -28.21 4.73 32.27
C HIS A 939 -28.88 3.53 31.60
N PHE A 940 -29.92 2.98 32.24
CA PHE A 940 -30.72 1.84 31.76
C PHE A 940 -32.14 2.30 31.43
N CYS A 941 -32.69 1.84 30.29
CA CYS A 941 -34.03 2.25 29.86
C CYS A 941 -35.15 1.62 30.69
N THR A 942 -36.37 2.14 30.52
CA THR A 942 -37.60 1.63 31.15
C THR A 942 -37.78 0.13 30.95
N SER A 943 -38.14 -0.56 32.03
CA SER A 943 -38.37 -2.02 32.07
C SER A 943 -37.12 -2.88 31.82
N SER A 944 -35.92 -2.38 32.11
CA SER A 944 -34.71 -3.21 32.13
C SER A 944 -34.73 -4.19 33.32
N GLN A 945 -34.05 -5.33 33.16
CA GLN A 945 -33.96 -6.38 34.17
C GLN A 945 -32.50 -6.77 34.40
N ILE A 946 -32.10 -6.87 35.65
CA ILE A 946 -30.77 -7.37 36.04
C ILE A 946 -30.99 -8.48 37.07
N LEU A 947 -30.55 -9.69 36.75
CA LEU A 947 -30.66 -10.87 37.58
C LEU A 947 -29.26 -11.43 37.86
N VAL A 948 -28.94 -11.60 39.14
CA VAL A 948 -27.79 -12.37 39.61
C VAL A 948 -28.33 -13.47 40.51
N ALA A 949 -28.18 -14.73 40.11
CA ALA A 949 -28.77 -15.86 40.85
C ALA A 949 -27.85 -17.08 40.97
N GLY A 950 -27.85 -17.73 42.15
CA GLY A 950 -27.08 -18.95 42.40
C GLY A 950 -25.58 -18.80 42.16
N SER A 951 -25.04 -17.59 42.24
CA SER A 951 -23.66 -17.27 41.85
C SER A 951 -22.74 -17.15 43.06
N THR A 952 -21.44 -17.39 42.87
CA THR A 952 -20.41 -17.26 43.90
C THR A 952 -19.45 -16.13 43.53
N LEU A 953 -19.62 -14.97 44.17
CA LEU A 953 -18.91 -13.73 43.87
C LEU A 953 -18.00 -13.35 45.05
N VAL A 954 -16.78 -13.89 45.08
CA VAL A 954 -15.81 -13.66 46.16
C VAL A 954 -14.62 -12.89 45.61
N THR A 955 -14.34 -11.72 46.18
CA THR A 955 -13.26 -10.86 45.69
C THR A 955 -12.57 -10.06 46.78
N THR A 956 -11.29 -9.76 46.55
CA THR A 956 -10.52 -8.80 47.36
C THR A 956 -10.70 -7.36 46.90
N SER A 957 -11.49 -7.11 45.84
CA SER A 957 -11.90 -5.76 45.44
C SER A 957 -12.79 -5.13 46.52
N THR A 958 -12.81 -3.79 46.59
CA THR A 958 -13.61 -3.04 47.57
C THR A 958 -15.07 -3.50 47.62
N HIS A 959 -15.64 -3.87 46.46
CA HIS A 959 -17.01 -4.32 46.29
C HIS A 959 -17.04 -5.61 45.45
N ALA A 960 -17.96 -6.53 45.74
CA ALA A 960 -18.21 -7.69 44.87
C ALA A 960 -19.17 -7.35 43.73
N ILE A 961 -20.28 -6.68 44.06
CA ILE A 961 -21.19 -6.05 43.09
C ILE A 961 -21.18 -4.54 43.32
N ALA A 962 -20.97 -3.75 42.26
CA ALA A 962 -21.03 -2.30 42.32
C ALA A 962 -21.98 -1.73 41.25
N PHE A 963 -22.75 -0.72 41.65
CA PHE A 963 -23.61 0.10 40.81
C PHE A 963 -23.04 1.52 40.83
N LEU A 964 -22.42 1.96 39.73
CA LEU A 964 -21.67 3.22 39.62
C LEU A 964 -22.37 4.18 38.67
N ASP A 965 -22.62 5.43 39.07
CA ASP A 965 -23.42 6.38 38.25
C ASP A 965 -24.71 5.72 37.70
N PHE A 966 -25.34 4.88 38.53
CA PHE A 966 -26.38 3.95 38.11
C PHE A 966 -27.72 4.64 38.07
N ASP A 967 -28.27 4.83 36.86
CA ASP A 967 -29.62 5.35 36.67
C ASP A 967 -30.58 4.20 36.28
N PRO A 968 -31.33 3.65 37.25
CA PRO A 968 -32.36 2.66 37.03
C PRO A 968 -33.59 3.32 36.41
N GLY A 969 -33.73 3.32 35.08
CA GLY A 969 -34.93 3.84 34.43
C GLY A 969 -36.24 3.23 34.97
N LYS A 970 -37.37 3.88 34.69
CA LYS A 970 -38.69 3.50 35.25
C LYS A 970 -39.01 2.00 35.14
N ASN A 971 -39.65 1.42 36.16
CA ASN A 971 -40.01 0.00 36.21
C ASN A 971 -38.80 -0.96 36.05
N LEU A 972 -37.59 -0.57 36.46
CA LEU A 972 -36.44 -1.49 36.53
C LEU A 972 -36.73 -2.65 37.48
N THR A 973 -36.30 -3.87 37.14
CA THR A 973 -36.26 -5.00 38.08
C THR A 973 -34.82 -5.47 38.31
N LEU A 974 -34.29 -5.27 39.52
CA LEU A 974 -32.98 -5.80 39.95
C LEU A 974 -33.19 -6.92 40.97
N LEU A 975 -32.68 -8.12 40.68
CA LEU A 975 -32.86 -9.33 41.48
C LEU A 975 -31.49 -9.92 41.83
N LEU A 976 -31.16 -9.96 43.12
CA LEU A 976 -30.01 -10.69 43.66
C LEU A 976 -30.55 -11.86 44.49
N LEU A 977 -30.43 -13.09 43.98
CA LEU A 977 -31.09 -14.27 44.54
C LEU A 977 -30.10 -15.39 44.87
N ASP A 978 -30.26 -16.01 46.05
CA ASP A 978 -29.60 -17.28 46.43
C ASP A 978 -28.10 -17.35 46.11
N SER A 979 -27.38 -16.23 46.24
CA SER A 979 -25.96 -16.10 45.85
C SER A 979 -25.06 -15.95 47.08
N TYR A 980 -23.80 -16.39 46.97
CA TYR A 980 -22.75 -16.12 47.95
C TYR A 980 -21.91 -14.94 47.46
N ILE A 981 -22.00 -13.79 48.15
CA ILE A 981 -21.39 -12.52 47.72
C ILE A 981 -20.49 -12.02 48.85
N GLU A 982 -19.20 -11.92 48.58
CA GLU A 982 -18.19 -11.49 49.53
C GLU A 982 -17.23 -10.49 48.88
N GLY A 983 -17.27 -9.24 49.32
CA GLY A 983 -16.33 -8.19 48.90
C GLY A 983 -15.39 -7.80 50.02
N ASN A 984 -14.38 -6.98 49.72
CA ASN A 984 -13.43 -6.54 50.73
C ASN A 984 -14.08 -5.60 51.76
N SER A 985 -14.72 -4.51 51.30
CA SER A 985 -15.39 -3.54 52.17
C SER A 985 -16.92 -3.61 52.07
N TYR A 986 -17.46 -4.00 50.92
CA TYR A 986 -18.90 -4.09 50.70
C TYR A 986 -19.26 -5.30 49.84
N ALA A 987 -20.36 -6.00 50.12
CA ALA A 987 -20.81 -7.08 49.23
C ALA A 987 -21.56 -6.49 48.02
N VAL A 988 -22.51 -5.59 48.27
CA VAL A 988 -23.25 -4.82 47.26
C VAL A 988 -23.09 -3.32 47.54
N TYR A 989 -22.76 -2.54 46.52
CA TYR A 989 -22.43 -1.12 46.66
C TYR A 989 -23.13 -0.26 45.61
N PHE A 990 -23.81 0.79 46.03
CA PHE A 990 -24.34 1.86 45.19
C PHE A 990 -23.60 3.16 45.51
N SER A 991 -22.88 3.73 44.53
CA SER A 991 -22.04 4.92 44.74
C SER A 991 -22.84 6.22 44.90
N ASP A 992 -23.98 6.32 44.21
CA ASP A 992 -24.79 7.53 44.09
C ASP A 992 -26.24 7.30 44.53
N ALA A 993 -27.09 8.31 44.40
CA ALA A 993 -28.51 8.23 44.72
C ALA A 993 -29.24 7.27 43.76
N VAL A 994 -29.92 6.27 44.31
CA VAL A 994 -30.68 5.28 43.52
C VAL A 994 -32.16 5.62 43.57
N VAL A 995 -32.78 5.90 42.41
CA VAL A 995 -34.19 6.28 42.29
C VAL A 995 -35.03 5.13 41.73
N VAL A 996 -35.82 4.46 42.56
CA VAL A 996 -36.71 3.36 42.15
C VAL A 996 -38.12 3.90 41.87
N ASP A 997 -38.39 4.21 40.60
CA ASP A 997 -39.71 4.67 40.09
C ASP A 997 -40.53 3.48 39.52
N GLY A 998 -41.50 2.98 40.29
CA GLY A 998 -42.41 1.87 39.92
C GLY A 998 -41.76 0.48 39.79
N GLY A 999 -40.43 0.40 39.88
CA GLY A 999 -39.63 -0.82 39.78
C GLY A 999 -39.38 -1.54 41.12
N GLY A 1000 -38.47 -2.51 41.11
CA GLY A 1000 -38.13 -3.31 42.28
C GLY A 1000 -36.65 -3.65 42.38
N ILE A 1001 -36.05 -3.45 43.56
CA ILE A 1001 -34.74 -4.02 43.93
C ILE A 1001 -34.98 -5.09 44.99
N ILE A 1002 -34.75 -6.35 44.64
CA ILE A 1002 -34.93 -7.50 45.54
C ILE A 1002 -33.58 -8.13 45.82
N VAL A 1003 -33.21 -8.18 47.09
CA VAL A 1003 -32.04 -8.90 47.58
C VAL A 1003 -32.55 -10.02 48.48
N LYS A 1004 -32.58 -11.26 47.99
CA LYS A 1004 -33.23 -12.37 48.69
C LYS A 1004 -32.44 -13.68 48.73
N GLY A 1005 -32.39 -14.34 49.88
CA GLY A 1005 -31.76 -15.67 50.01
C GLY A 1005 -30.24 -15.67 49.92
N ASN A 1006 -29.58 -14.51 49.92
CA ASN A 1006 -28.14 -14.42 49.71
C ASN A 1006 -27.36 -14.61 51.01
N THR A 1007 -26.11 -15.05 50.88
CA THR A 1007 -25.09 -14.89 51.92
C THR A 1007 -24.21 -13.71 51.54
N LEU A 1008 -24.32 -12.61 52.28
CA LEU A 1008 -23.62 -11.35 52.04
C LEU A 1008 -22.58 -11.15 53.13
N SER A 1009 -21.31 -10.97 52.77
CA SER A 1009 -20.25 -10.77 53.77
C SER A 1009 -19.14 -9.84 53.30
N THR A 1010 -18.34 -9.35 54.26
CA THR A 1010 -17.19 -8.50 53.98
C THR A 1010 -15.93 -9.08 54.60
N MET A 1011 -14.78 -8.95 53.92
CA MET A 1011 -13.50 -9.41 54.45
C MET A 1011 -12.92 -8.44 55.49
N GLU A 1012 -12.98 -7.13 55.22
CA GLU A 1012 -12.54 -6.10 56.16
C GLU A 1012 -13.52 -5.90 57.32
N ASN A 1013 -12.97 -5.33 58.40
CA ASN A 1013 -13.67 -5.07 59.66
C ASN A 1013 -13.06 -3.84 60.36
N LYS A 1014 -13.16 -2.67 59.74
CA LYS A 1014 -12.76 -1.36 60.27
C LYS A 1014 -13.95 -0.56 60.80
N GLY A 1015 -15.19 -0.97 60.53
CA GLY A 1015 -16.45 -0.46 61.09
C GLY A 1015 -17.41 0.18 60.10
N MET A 1016 -16.97 0.47 58.87
CA MET A 1016 -17.82 1.06 57.82
C MET A 1016 -18.34 -0.01 56.84
N GLU A 1017 -17.78 -1.22 56.90
CA GLU A 1017 -18.06 -2.30 55.96
C GLU A 1017 -19.49 -2.79 56.10
N SER A 1018 -20.17 -2.95 54.97
CA SER A 1018 -21.61 -3.24 54.96
C SER A 1018 -21.95 -4.34 53.99
N SER A 1019 -22.94 -5.17 54.32
CA SER A 1019 -23.41 -6.21 53.40
C SER A 1019 -24.04 -5.57 52.16
N VAL A 1020 -24.85 -4.53 52.37
CA VAL A 1020 -25.36 -3.66 51.31
C VAL A 1020 -25.10 -2.22 51.73
N TYR A 1021 -24.48 -1.44 50.85
CA TYR A 1021 -24.26 0.00 51.05
C TYR A 1021 -24.92 0.78 49.92
N ALA A 1022 -25.64 1.84 50.27
CA ALA A 1022 -26.13 2.83 49.31
C ALA A 1022 -25.86 4.25 49.81
N TYR A 1023 -25.42 5.12 48.90
CA TYR A 1023 -25.21 6.53 49.22
C TYR A 1023 -26.52 7.25 49.55
N ALA A 1024 -27.54 7.14 48.71
CA ALA A 1024 -28.88 7.67 48.97
C ALA A 1024 -29.92 6.82 48.22
N ILE A 1025 -31.16 6.82 48.71
CA ILE A 1025 -32.24 6.02 48.13
C ILE A 1025 -33.50 6.88 48.00
N GLU A 1026 -34.13 6.83 46.84
CA GLU A 1026 -35.48 7.33 46.62
C GLU A 1026 -36.37 6.20 46.07
N VAL A 1027 -37.49 5.92 46.73
CA VAL A 1027 -38.45 4.89 46.30
C VAL A 1027 -39.82 5.53 46.15
N ASN A 1028 -40.33 5.58 44.93
CA ASN A 1028 -41.57 6.31 44.62
C ASN A 1028 -42.48 5.53 43.64
N ASN A 1029 -43.71 6.02 43.47
CA ASN A 1029 -44.73 5.50 42.54
C ASN A 1029 -44.98 3.98 42.63
N GLY A 1030 -45.07 3.44 43.85
CA GLY A 1030 -45.26 2.01 44.07
C GLY A 1030 -44.01 1.14 43.85
N GLY A 1031 -42.84 1.77 43.66
CA GLY A 1031 -41.56 1.08 43.64
C GLY A 1031 -41.24 0.43 44.99
N TYR A 1032 -40.33 -0.55 45.01
CA TYR A 1032 -39.98 -1.25 46.24
C TYR A 1032 -38.52 -1.70 46.31
N ILE A 1033 -37.96 -1.66 47.50
CA ILE A 1033 -36.68 -2.28 47.85
C ILE A 1033 -36.96 -3.30 48.95
N ASP A 1034 -36.74 -4.58 48.65
CA ASP A 1034 -37.02 -5.70 49.55
C ASP A 1034 -35.75 -6.52 49.80
N VAL A 1035 -35.32 -6.53 51.05
CA VAL A 1035 -34.14 -7.26 51.52
C VAL A 1035 -34.62 -8.36 52.45
N GLU A 1036 -34.78 -9.57 51.91
CA GLU A 1036 -35.49 -10.66 52.58
C GLU A 1036 -34.64 -11.94 52.74
N ASN A 1037 -34.69 -12.61 53.89
CA ASN A 1037 -34.11 -13.95 54.07
C ASN A 1037 -32.60 -14.03 53.70
N ASN A 1038 -31.82 -12.98 53.99
CA ASN A 1038 -30.38 -12.97 53.74
C ASN A 1038 -29.59 -13.31 55.01
N THR A 1039 -28.47 -14.01 54.83
CA THR A 1039 -27.45 -14.20 55.86
C THR A 1039 -26.37 -13.14 55.67
N MET A 1040 -26.25 -12.21 56.61
CA MET A 1040 -25.38 -11.04 56.51
C MET A 1040 -24.26 -11.08 57.56
N SER A 1041 -23.01 -10.84 57.15
CA SER A 1041 -21.85 -10.77 58.05
C SER A 1041 -20.88 -9.65 57.68
N ALA A 1042 -21.08 -8.47 58.27
CA ALA A 1042 -20.28 -7.26 58.05
C ALA A 1042 -20.39 -6.34 59.28
N ALA A 1043 -19.82 -5.13 59.25
CA ALA A 1043 -20.03 -4.17 60.35
C ALA A 1043 -21.50 -3.71 60.40
N ASN A 1044 -22.13 -3.52 59.24
CA ASN A 1044 -23.55 -3.21 59.09
C ASN A 1044 -24.24 -4.13 58.07
N GLY A 1045 -25.54 -4.37 58.23
CA GLY A 1045 -26.34 -5.13 57.27
C GLY A 1045 -26.58 -4.30 56.01
N LEU A 1046 -27.61 -3.44 56.07
CA LEU A 1046 -27.93 -2.42 55.08
C LEU A 1046 -27.50 -1.04 55.63
N TYR A 1047 -26.59 -0.35 54.94
CA TYR A 1047 -26.11 0.99 55.30
C TYR A 1047 -26.60 2.01 54.27
N LEU A 1048 -27.41 2.97 54.73
CA LEU A 1048 -27.87 4.11 53.93
C LEU A 1048 -27.16 5.36 54.43
N ASN A 1049 -26.20 5.87 53.65
CA ASN A 1049 -25.29 6.93 54.10
C ASN A 1049 -25.83 8.37 53.97
N GLY A 1050 -26.89 8.55 53.20
CA GLY A 1050 -27.45 9.85 52.86
C GLY A 1050 -28.97 9.80 52.94
N ASP A 1051 -29.60 10.80 52.33
CA ASP A 1051 -31.04 10.97 52.44
C ASP A 1051 -31.80 9.78 51.83
N THR A 1052 -32.80 9.32 52.56
CA THR A 1052 -33.68 8.21 52.16
C THR A 1052 -35.10 8.72 52.08
N THR A 1053 -35.67 8.75 50.88
CA THR A 1053 -37.04 9.19 50.64
C THR A 1053 -37.88 8.03 50.14
N VAL A 1054 -38.98 7.73 50.81
CA VAL A 1054 -40.00 6.79 50.34
C VAL A 1054 -41.30 7.58 50.20
N SER A 1055 -41.87 7.62 49.01
CA SER A 1055 -43.07 8.41 48.71
C SER A 1055 -44.03 7.66 47.79
N SER A 1056 -45.25 8.18 47.61
CA SER A 1056 -46.20 7.72 46.59
C SER A 1056 -46.39 6.19 46.57
N ALA A 1057 -46.79 5.62 47.71
CA ALA A 1057 -46.95 4.18 47.93
C ALA A 1057 -45.68 3.31 47.76
N GLY A 1058 -44.48 3.90 47.79
CA GLY A 1058 -43.22 3.16 47.79
C GLY A 1058 -43.04 2.27 49.03
N LEU A 1059 -42.26 1.19 48.90
CA LEU A 1059 -41.99 0.24 49.98
C LEU A 1059 -40.48 0.03 50.20
N LEU A 1060 -39.99 0.30 51.41
CA LEU A 1060 -38.69 -0.17 51.88
C LEU A 1060 -38.91 -1.29 52.90
N ARG A 1061 -38.45 -2.51 52.61
CA ARG A 1061 -38.64 -3.67 53.47
C ARG A 1061 -37.33 -4.40 53.74
N VAL A 1062 -37.08 -4.72 55.01
CA VAL A 1062 -36.02 -5.62 55.46
C VAL A 1062 -36.66 -6.70 56.32
N ALA A 1063 -36.65 -7.96 55.86
CA ALA A 1063 -37.40 -9.04 56.49
C ALA A 1063 -36.59 -10.32 56.65
N ASP A 1064 -36.83 -11.07 57.74
CA ASP A 1064 -36.32 -12.43 57.94
C ASP A 1064 -34.78 -12.59 57.74
N CYS A 1065 -34.02 -11.51 57.95
CA CYS A 1065 -32.57 -11.51 57.71
C CYS A 1065 -31.80 -11.96 58.97
N TYR A 1066 -30.85 -12.88 58.80
CA TYR A 1066 -29.93 -13.28 59.84
C TYR A 1066 -28.65 -12.44 59.77
N PHE A 1067 -28.43 -11.54 60.73
CA PHE A 1067 -27.29 -10.61 60.71
C PHE A 1067 -26.31 -10.84 61.87
N VAL A 1068 -25.02 -10.92 61.52
CA VAL A 1068 -23.90 -11.00 62.45
C VAL A 1068 -22.99 -9.78 62.28
N GLY A 1069 -23.13 -8.81 63.18
CA GLY A 1069 -22.26 -7.64 63.26
C GLY A 1069 -20.82 -8.02 63.63
N ARG A 1070 -19.84 -7.63 62.81
CA ARG A 1070 -18.42 -7.88 63.07
C ARG A 1070 -17.84 -6.79 64.00
N LYS A 1071 -17.30 -7.25 65.13
CA LYS A 1071 -17.08 -6.47 66.35
C LYS A 1071 -15.75 -5.69 66.31
N ARG A 1072 -15.79 -4.39 65.99
CA ARG A 1072 -14.69 -3.45 66.31
C ARG A 1072 -15.15 -2.06 66.79
N LEU A 1073 -16.37 -1.64 66.45
CA LEU A 1073 -17.00 -0.39 66.92
C LEU A 1073 -18.35 -0.65 67.59
N LEU A 1074 -18.82 0.28 68.42
CA LEU A 1074 -19.98 0.10 69.32
C LEU A 1074 -21.34 0.01 68.60
N ASN A 1075 -21.44 0.29 67.31
CA ASN A 1075 -22.72 0.50 66.61
C ASN A 1075 -22.86 -0.36 65.33
N SER A 1076 -22.81 -1.68 65.43
CA SER A 1076 -23.25 -2.55 64.32
C SER A 1076 -24.78 -2.59 64.27
N ALA A 1077 -25.38 -2.34 63.10
CA ALA A 1077 -26.83 -2.42 62.91
C ALA A 1077 -27.20 -3.27 61.69
N LEU A 1078 -28.35 -3.98 61.78
CA LEU A 1078 -28.95 -4.65 60.62
C LEU A 1078 -29.34 -3.62 59.54
N LEU A 1079 -29.85 -2.47 59.97
CA LEU A 1079 -30.17 -1.32 59.14
C LEU A 1079 -29.57 -0.07 59.80
N TYR A 1080 -28.61 0.56 59.13
CA TYR A 1080 -27.91 1.76 59.56
C TYR A 1080 -28.32 2.94 58.67
N LEU A 1081 -28.79 4.03 59.27
CA LEU A 1081 -29.28 5.23 58.59
C LEU A 1081 -28.41 6.42 59.01
N ASP A 1082 -27.75 7.05 58.05
CA ASP A 1082 -26.80 8.17 58.26
C ASP A 1082 -27.24 9.45 57.51
N GLY A 1083 -28.56 9.66 57.39
CA GLY A 1083 -29.15 10.79 56.67
C GLY A 1083 -30.59 11.06 57.11
N LEU A 1084 -31.26 12.01 56.44
CA LEU A 1084 -32.69 12.26 56.70
C LEU A 1084 -33.53 11.16 56.09
N VAL A 1085 -34.54 10.69 56.83
CA VAL A 1085 -35.55 9.75 56.32
C VAL A 1085 -36.86 10.48 56.15
N THR A 1086 -37.37 10.52 54.92
CA THR A 1086 -38.65 11.13 54.57
C THR A 1086 -39.62 10.04 54.10
N LEU A 1087 -40.77 9.94 54.76
CA LEU A 1087 -41.85 9.01 54.41
C LEU A 1087 -43.11 9.83 54.15
N GLU A 1088 -43.64 9.78 52.94
CA GLU A 1088 -44.83 10.57 52.56
C GLU A 1088 -45.75 9.84 51.57
N ASP A 1089 -46.96 10.37 51.35
CA ASP A 1089 -47.91 9.91 50.33
C ASP A 1089 -48.15 8.38 50.29
N GLY A 1090 -48.38 7.78 51.46
CA GLY A 1090 -48.70 6.35 51.59
C GLY A 1090 -47.50 5.41 51.56
N ALA A 1091 -46.28 5.95 51.66
CA ALA A 1091 -45.05 5.19 51.83
C ALA A 1091 -45.11 4.17 52.97
N GLN A 1092 -44.47 3.03 52.76
CA GLN A 1092 -44.35 1.95 53.74
C GLN A 1092 -42.89 1.64 54.01
N TRP A 1093 -42.53 1.61 55.29
CA TRP A 1093 -41.26 1.08 55.75
C TRP A 1093 -41.52 -0.08 56.70
N ARG A 1094 -40.90 -1.23 56.45
CA ARG A 1094 -41.13 -2.47 57.19
C ARG A 1094 -39.80 -3.10 57.57
N VAL A 1095 -39.61 -3.34 58.88
CA VAL A 1095 -38.53 -4.18 59.38
C VAL A 1095 -39.20 -5.34 60.13
N GLU A 1096 -39.10 -6.54 59.56
CA GLU A 1096 -39.83 -7.74 59.97
C GLU A 1096 -38.81 -8.86 60.27
N GLY A 1097 -39.12 -9.82 61.14
CA GLY A 1097 -38.17 -10.90 61.46
C GLY A 1097 -38.75 -12.03 62.28
#